data_AF-A0A1Q2YBR4-F1
#
_entry.id   AF-A0A1Q2YBR4-F1
#
_cell.length_a   1.000
_cell.length_b   1.000
_cell.length_c   1.000
_cell.angle_alpha   90.00
_cell.angle_beta   90.00
_cell.angle_gamma   90.00
#
_symmetry.space_group_name_H-M   'P 1'
#
loop_
_entity.id
_entity.type
_entity.pdbx_description
1 polymer ?
#
loop_
_entity_poly.entity_id
_entity_poly.type
_entity_poly.pdbx_seq_one_letter_code
_entity_poly.pdbx_strand_id
1 'polypeptide(L)'
;MNNYQASSSGLEITRFISSYCRGLLKYLKYKLQVNKKMSTGFPLIDSALEVGNFKLALKLVDKKIVQQPNSSHNHACRCFILANAALSATDSTTAKDALAAALTLVGKTPSDPNSLDILDSTFRLLDYKPKDDIYEAAMRKYQSSNLAYEWFKKTIDNNDLVGMQKASMALSKVFKADTDNGRMVKFWAAATMTVVIYCCKDKDRLANGKDKLLATLGLKIIETVEQSFEKGLNAQQTFVKCELLVKKGSSKECLEELRSFLDKESDLELRLIFFEQLKKNELWDELYDSCVHYLVKIGVDDWDTWKLAILAAKKLHSMEKINKVINTYKVGRNSQLAKIEVLESSDVIGKKHAFHGYLNLYMHKLCCFLDLYHFLQNHILPAETILEILEERYTQQDLKSVVSEERIATENDLICLVNYIKIKTFIKPHLFMEREYFSTCCKYYDVTKHLQNKLVEFDYYAGFEFLILAIQSYFTINKDKVNTQTYFNLIVLIENALTKNSYEFHLQLWLAHMYSNTNLSSPLARIYQNLKIKNLQIDTLGSHFTNHISSKTRKNDLISAAMKFYSQNVAAELPPMVMSCFEHSTFSKLKGFLEFKIRVENSIFHVDTILKSIQNNRLREGDKVIEKIKADYIPSLKKVYHTLILDGSDVDLKLHDNGDRNILWACGDHQVHPVPQKFVESRFSCLVDIDYVSIWMLHELLIYDQHSRVWEDYKTRYLSLLENSINLKSFSSMEQVILSSLEWLLVKDTPLEPKIEEGPKDPLSAECNNYYFLLQDYEKVLSTIIKLSSPASFFGKKSKLAQVSKTHKLVKQKCRNIDRDELLVSTKGSIVKAKEATQNWFSTDEFGAQFNVSREFVNECYKTIEQDALTAVKEI
;
A
#
# COMPACT_ATOMS: atom_id res chain seq x y z
N MET A 1 -37.04 8.05 51.91
CA MET A 1 -36.87 6.59 52.07
C MET A 1 -37.27 5.93 50.77
N ASN A 2 -36.31 5.63 49.88
CA ASN A 2 -36.54 4.79 48.71
C ASN A 2 -35.25 4.01 48.42
N ASN A 3 -35.35 2.68 48.57
CA ASN A 3 -34.32 1.71 48.27
C ASN A 3 -34.07 1.67 46.76
N TYR A 4 -32.84 1.94 46.32
CA TYR A 4 -32.36 1.56 44.99
C TYR A 4 -31.50 0.31 45.12
N GLN A 5 -32.03 -0.82 44.63
CA GLN A 5 -31.29 -2.05 44.42
C GLN A 5 -30.30 -1.88 43.26
N ALA A 6 -29.02 -2.07 43.54
CA ALA A 6 -27.97 -2.26 42.56
C ALA A 6 -27.79 -3.77 42.32
N SER A 7 -28.00 -4.26 41.09
CA SER A 7 -27.31 -5.45 40.54
C SER A 7 -27.79 -5.82 39.13
N SER A 8 -27.04 -5.40 38.10
CA SER A 8 -26.91 -6.10 36.80
C SER A 8 -25.77 -5.49 35.97
N SER A 9 -25.61 -4.17 36.01
CA SER A 9 -24.58 -3.42 35.26
C SER A 9 -23.15 -3.62 35.75
N GLY A 10 -22.93 -3.87 37.05
CA GLY A 10 -21.60 -4.08 37.62
C GLY A 10 -20.93 -5.39 37.16
N LEU A 11 -21.71 -6.42 36.85
CA LEU A 11 -21.20 -7.74 36.42
C LEU A 11 -20.75 -7.73 34.95
N GLU A 12 -21.42 -6.94 34.10
CA GLU A 12 -21.05 -6.79 32.69
C GLU A 12 -19.79 -5.92 32.53
N ILE A 13 -19.67 -4.84 33.32
CA ILE A 13 -18.46 -4.01 33.32
C ILE A 13 -17.24 -4.80 33.82
N THR A 14 -17.43 -5.65 34.84
CA THR A 14 -16.34 -6.50 35.36
C THR A 14 -15.95 -7.60 34.36
N ARG A 15 -16.89 -8.15 33.58
CA ARG A 15 -16.59 -9.08 32.47
C ARG A 15 -15.90 -8.39 31.29
N PHE A 16 -16.31 -7.17 30.95
CA PHE A 16 -15.67 -6.37 29.91
C PHE A 16 -14.24 -5.99 30.30
N ILE A 17 -14.01 -5.52 31.54
CA ILE A 17 -12.67 -5.22 32.07
C ILE A 17 -11.83 -6.49 32.17
N SER A 18 -12.39 -7.62 32.62
CA SER A 18 -11.66 -8.90 32.67
C SER A 18 -11.29 -9.45 31.27
N SER A 19 -12.17 -9.25 30.27
CA SER A 19 -11.91 -9.63 28.88
C SER A 19 -10.89 -8.69 28.23
N TYR A 20 -11.00 -7.39 28.47
CA TYR A 20 -10.07 -6.36 28.01
C TYR A 20 -8.68 -6.55 28.65
N CYS A 21 -8.60 -6.80 29.97
CA CYS A 21 -7.34 -7.10 30.65
C CYS A 21 -6.74 -8.44 30.20
N ARG A 22 -7.54 -9.47 29.89
CA ARG A 22 -7.05 -10.72 29.28
C ARG A 22 -6.56 -10.51 27.85
N GLY A 23 -7.23 -9.66 27.09
CA GLY A 23 -6.79 -9.17 25.77
C GLY A 23 -5.48 -8.38 25.87
N LEU A 24 -5.34 -7.52 26.87
CA LEU A 24 -4.13 -6.74 27.15
C LEU A 24 -2.97 -7.62 27.62
N LEU A 25 -3.23 -8.67 28.40
CA LEU A 25 -2.24 -9.67 28.82
C LEU A 25 -1.83 -10.60 27.68
N LYS A 26 -2.76 -11.00 26.81
CA LYS A 26 -2.46 -11.68 25.54
C LYS A 26 -1.64 -10.77 24.63
N TYR A 27 -2.01 -9.50 24.52
CA TYR A 27 -1.29 -8.48 23.76
C TYR A 27 0.11 -8.22 24.33
N LEU A 28 0.29 -8.15 25.65
CA LEU A 28 1.62 -8.01 26.29
C LEU A 28 2.47 -9.28 26.13
N LYS A 29 1.88 -10.47 26.22
CA LYS A 29 2.57 -11.75 25.90
C LYS A 29 2.92 -11.85 24.41
N TYR A 30 2.05 -11.35 23.53
CA TYR A 30 2.28 -11.29 22.09
C TYR A 30 3.34 -10.25 21.74
N LYS A 31 3.34 -9.07 22.39
CA LYS A 31 4.38 -8.03 22.27
C LYS A 31 5.77 -8.52 22.74
N LEU A 32 5.80 -9.45 23.70
CA LEU A 32 7.01 -10.20 24.10
C LEU A 32 7.40 -11.30 23.09
N GLN A 33 6.48 -11.78 22.24
CA GLN A 33 6.73 -12.77 21.18
C GLN A 33 7.11 -12.15 19.84
N VAL A 34 6.53 -10.99 19.47
CA VAL A 34 6.69 -10.34 18.15
C VAL A 34 8.11 -9.79 17.93
N ASN A 35 8.87 -9.56 18.99
CA ASN A 35 10.29 -9.16 18.92
C ASN A 35 11.28 -10.28 19.27
N LYS A 36 10.84 -11.55 19.32
CA LYS A 36 11.81 -12.64 19.47
C LYS A 36 12.53 -12.86 18.15
N LYS A 37 13.79 -12.41 18.08
CA LYS A 37 14.81 -13.21 17.39
C LYS A 37 14.58 -14.67 17.79
N MET A 38 14.49 -15.57 16.82
CA MET A 38 14.18 -16.96 17.14
C MET A 38 15.22 -17.48 18.13
N SER A 39 14.71 -17.87 19.29
CA SER A 39 15.50 -18.24 20.46
C SER A 39 15.36 -19.74 20.63
N THR A 40 16.48 -20.39 20.92
CA THR A 40 16.54 -21.82 21.24
C THR A 40 15.83 -22.16 22.56
N GLY A 41 15.33 -21.13 23.28
CA GLY A 41 14.79 -21.26 24.64
C GLY A 41 15.88 -21.36 25.70
N PHE A 42 17.16 -21.30 25.31
CA PHE A 42 18.31 -21.43 26.19
C PHE A 42 19.16 -20.14 26.16
N PRO A 43 19.06 -19.26 27.19
CA PRO A 43 19.68 -17.93 27.17
C PRO A 43 21.19 -17.92 26.89
N LEU A 44 21.93 -18.90 27.40
CA LEU A 44 23.38 -19.00 27.20
C LEU A 44 23.76 -19.44 25.77
N ILE A 45 22.92 -20.26 25.14
CA ILE A 45 23.10 -20.66 23.74
C ILE A 45 22.72 -19.50 22.82
N ASP A 46 21.63 -18.80 23.14
CA ASP A 46 21.18 -17.63 22.38
C ASP A 46 22.20 -16.49 22.44
N SER A 47 22.78 -16.22 23.62
CA SER A 47 23.86 -15.22 23.76
C SER A 47 25.11 -15.61 22.96
N ALA A 48 25.48 -16.90 22.94
CA ALA A 48 26.60 -17.37 22.12
C ALA A 48 26.34 -17.22 20.61
N LEU A 49 25.09 -17.42 20.17
CA LEU A 49 24.65 -17.16 18.79
C LEU A 49 24.68 -15.68 18.44
N GLU A 50 24.24 -14.80 19.33
CA GLU A 50 24.26 -13.34 19.13
C GLU A 50 25.68 -12.79 18.98
N VAL A 51 26.64 -13.39 19.68
CA VAL A 51 28.08 -13.04 19.57
C VAL A 51 28.75 -13.72 18.36
N GLY A 52 28.05 -14.58 17.63
CA GLY A 52 28.59 -15.32 16.48
C GLY A 52 29.57 -16.45 16.86
N ASN A 53 29.54 -16.90 18.11
CA ASN A 53 30.42 -17.98 18.59
C ASN A 53 29.72 -19.35 18.47
N PHE A 54 29.62 -19.84 17.24
CA PHE A 54 28.92 -21.10 16.92
C PHE A 54 29.55 -22.33 17.58
N LYS A 55 30.89 -22.34 17.75
CA LYS A 55 31.60 -23.43 18.43
C LYS A 55 31.19 -23.55 19.90
N LEU A 56 31.04 -22.43 20.60
CA LEU A 56 30.55 -22.41 21.98
C LEU A 56 29.08 -22.84 22.04
N ALA A 57 28.24 -22.32 21.15
CA ALA A 57 26.83 -22.68 21.07
C ALA A 57 26.64 -24.20 20.85
N LEU A 58 27.40 -24.80 19.92
CA LEU A 58 27.39 -26.24 19.66
C LEU A 58 27.80 -27.05 20.91
N LYS A 59 28.89 -26.68 21.58
CA LYS A 59 29.33 -27.35 22.82
C LYS A 59 28.25 -27.32 23.91
N LEU A 60 27.56 -26.19 24.06
CA LEU A 60 26.50 -26.03 25.05
C LEU A 60 25.27 -26.88 24.71
N VAL A 61 24.88 -26.95 23.44
CA VAL A 61 23.78 -27.82 22.99
C VAL A 61 24.14 -29.30 23.06
N ASP A 62 25.35 -29.68 22.67
CA ASP A 62 25.80 -31.08 22.76
C ASP A 62 25.78 -31.56 24.22
N LYS A 63 26.16 -30.72 25.18
CA LYS A 63 26.01 -31.00 26.62
C LYS A 63 24.55 -31.26 27.01
N LYS A 64 23.60 -30.51 26.43
CA LYS A 64 22.15 -30.71 26.65
C LYS A 64 21.63 -31.98 25.99
N ILE A 65 22.14 -32.34 24.81
CA ILE A 65 21.82 -33.59 24.14
C ILE A 65 22.32 -34.79 24.96
N VAL A 66 23.52 -34.70 25.54
CA VAL A 66 24.03 -35.76 26.44
C VAL A 66 23.13 -35.92 27.67
N GLN A 67 22.62 -34.81 28.24
CA GLN A 67 21.69 -34.85 29.36
C GLN A 67 20.31 -35.42 28.98
N GLN A 68 19.83 -35.13 27.76
CA GLN A 68 18.51 -35.54 27.27
C GLN A 68 18.61 -36.00 25.80
N PRO A 69 19.03 -37.25 25.55
CA PRO A 69 19.34 -37.73 24.19
C PRO A 69 18.11 -37.83 23.27
N ASN A 70 16.93 -38.07 23.85
CA ASN A 70 15.68 -38.26 23.12
C ASN A 70 14.90 -36.96 22.88
N SER A 71 15.41 -35.81 23.33
CA SER A 71 14.72 -34.53 23.18
C SER A 71 14.81 -34.02 21.74
N SER A 72 13.70 -34.04 21.01
CA SER A 72 13.60 -33.46 19.66
C SER A 72 13.98 -31.98 19.64
N HIS A 73 13.66 -31.24 20.70
CA HIS A 73 13.97 -29.80 20.84
C HIS A 73 15.47 -29.55 20.85
N ASN A 74 16.25 -30.33 21.61
CA ASN A 74 17.70 -30.16 21.69
C ASN A 74 18.37 -30.47 20.34
N HIS A 75 17.89 -31.50 19.63
CA HIS A 75 18.37 -31.81 18.28
C HIS A 75 17.97 -30.74 17.26
N ALA A 76 16.77 -30.16 17.37
CA ALA A 76 16.34 -29.05 16.52
C ALA A 76 17.22 -27.81 16.76
N CYS A 77 17.51 -27.47 18.02
CA CYS A 77 18.43 -26.40 18.38
C CYS A 77 19.84 -26.62 17.78
N ARG A 78 20.33 -27.86 17.79
CA ARG A 78 21.62 -28.20 17.16
C ARG A 78 21.59 -27.96 15.64
N CYS A 79 20.51 -28.35 14.96
CA CYS A 79 20.35 -28.11 13.52
C CYS A 79 20.32 -26.61 13.22
N PHE A 80 19.62 -25.82 14.03
CA PHE A 80 19.56 -24.36 13.90
C PHE A 80 20.93 -23.70 14.08
N ILE A 81 21.73 -24.14 15.05
CA ILE A 81 23.10 -23.63 15.25
C ILE A 81 23.99 -24.00 14.07
N LEU A 82 23.91 -25.25 13.58
CA LEU A 82 24.66 -25.69 12.39
C LEU A 82 24.29 -24.88 11.14
N ALA A 83 23.01 -24.55 10.97
CA ALA A 83 22.56 -23.70 9.86
C ALA A 83 23.11 -22.28 9.95
N ASN A 84 23.09 -21.66 11.13
CA ASN A 84 23.72 -20.35 11.34
C ASN A 84 25.25 -20.40 11.14
N ALA A 85 25.90 -21.47 11.60
CA ALA A 85 27.34 -21.68 11.37
C ALA A 85 27.66 -21.80 9.88
N ALA A 86 26.83 -22.51 9.11
CA ALA A 86 27.02 -22.68 7.67
C ALA A 86 26.86 -21.39 6.85
N LEU A 87 26.20 -20.37 7.41
CA LEU A 87 26.06 -19.04 6.79
C LEU A 87 27.19 -18.08 7.20
N SER A 88 28.06 -18.49 8.11
CA SER A 88 29.22 -17.70 8.56
C SER A 88 30.40 -17.86 7.60
N ALA A 89 31.08 -16.75 7.30
CA ALA A 89 32.30 -16.76 6.48
C ALA A 89 33.52 -17.39 7.19
N THR A 90 33.43 -17.61 8.50
CA THR A 90 34.56 -18.05 9.36
C THR A 90 34.49 -19.50 9.82
N ASP A 91 33.39 -20.20 9.56
CA ASP A 91 33.19 -21.59 9.99
C ASP A 91 33.34 -22.56 8.81
N SER A 92 33.81 -23.78 9.07
CA SER A 92 34.02 -24.82 8.05
C SER A 92 32.77 -25.66 7.79
N THR A 93 31.72 -25.47 8.59
CA THR A 93 30.45 -26.20 8.48
C THR A 93 29.78 -25.89 7.14
N THR A 94 29.41 -26.90 6.35
CA THR A 94 28.74 -26.67 5.07
C THR A 94 27.22 -26.65 5.22
N ALA A 95 26.52 -25.90 4.37
CA ALA A 95 25.06 -25.89 4.33
C ALA A 95 24.45 -27.28 4.03
N LYS A 96 25.22 -28.15 3.35
CA LYS A 96 24.82 -29.54 3.08
C LYS A 96 24.78 -30.38 4.36
N ASP A 97 25.76 -30.22 5.24
CA ASP A 97 25.84 -30.96 6.51
C ASP A 97 24.72 -30.54 7.47
N ALA A 98 24.46 -29.22 7.56
CA ALA A 98 23.36 -28.67 8.34
C ALA A 98 21.99 -29.17 7.83
N LEU A 99 21.80 -29.19 6.51
CA LEU A 99 20.57 -29.70 5.89
C LEU A 99 20.39 -31.21 6.13
N ALA A 100 21.45 -32.01 6.00
CA ALA A 100 21.40 -33.44 6.24
C ALA A 100 20.99 -33.75 7.69
N ALA A 101 21.52 -32.99 8.66
CA ALA A 101 21.13 -33.09 10.06
C ALA A 101 19.64 -32.75 10.27
N ALA A 102 19.15 -31.65 9.66
CA ALA A 102 17.75 -31.23 9.76
C ALA A 102 16.80 -32.27 9.13
N LEU A 103 17.11 -32.79 7.94
CA LEU A 103 16.31 -33.82 7.26
C LEU A 103 16.28 -35.14 8.03
N THR A 104 17.40 -35.50 8.68
CA THR A 104 17.46 -36.68 9.56
C THR A 104 16.51 -36.54 10.75
N LEU A 105 16.41 -35.33 11.33
CA LEU A 105 15.47 -35.07 12.42
C LEU A 105 14.02 -35.09 11.93
N VAL A 106 13.72 -34.52 10.75
CA VAL A 106 12.38 -34.59 10.15
C VAL A 106 11.95 -36.04 9.91
N GLY A 107 12.86 -36.92 9.47
CA GLY A 107 12.59 -38.35 9.32
C GLY A 107 12.18 -39.05 10.63
N LYS A 108 12.58 -38.51 11.80
CA LYS A 108 12.13 -38.99 13.12
C LYS A 108 10.75 -38.46 13.53
N THR A 109 10.12 -37.60 12.73
CA THR A 109 8.77 -37.03 12.95
C THR A 109 8.62 -36.39 14.35
N PRO A 110 9.26 -35.25 14.62
CA PRO A 110 9.08 -34.53 15.87
C PRO A 110 7.63 -34.06 16.02
N SER A 111 7.08 -34.18 17.23
CA SER A 111 5.68 -33.82 17.55
C SER A 111 5.53 -32.54 18.36
N ASP A 112 6.62 -32.03 18.91
CA ASP A 112 6.65 -30.83 19.73
C ASP A 112 6.63 -29.56 18.86
N PRO A 113 5.68 -28.63 19.06
CA PRO A 113 5.57 -27.41 18.25
C PRO A 113 6.84 -26.54 18.25
N ASN A 114 7.54 -26.40 19.38
CA ASN A 114 8.76 -25.59 19.45
C ASN A 114 9.87 -26.20 18.58
N SER A 115 10.00 -27.53 18.60
CA SER A 115 10.94 -28.26 17.75
C SER A 115 10.63 -28.08 16.26
N LEU A 116 9.34 -28.09 15.89
CA LEU A 116 8.89 -27.84 14.52
C LEU A 116 9.15 -26.40 14.08
N ASP A 117 8.93 -25.40 14.94
CA ASP A 117 9.22 -24.00 14.65
C ASP A 117 10.72 -23.72 14.43
N ILE A 118 11.58 -24.34 15.25
CA ILE A 118 13.03 -24.24 15.09
C ILE A 118 13.46 -24.93 13.79
N LEU A 119 12.83 -26.04 13.41
CA LEU A 119 13.10 -26.72 12.14
C LEU A 119 12.64 -25.91 10.93
N ASP A 120 11.43 -25.36 10.95
CA ASP A 120 10.91 -24.49 9.88
C ASP A 120 11.86 -23.31 9.63
N SER A 121 12.33 -22.66 10.70
CA SER A 121 13.27 -21.56 10.57
C SER A 121 14.69 -21.98 10.19
N THR A 122 15.14 -23.17 10.61
CA THR A 122 16.36 -23.79 10.07
C THR A 122 16.26 -23.97 8.56
N PHE A 123 15.13 -24.46 8.05
CA PHE A 123 14.90 -24.64 6.62
C PHE A 123 14.85 -23.31 5.85
N ARG A 124 14.21 -22.28 6.42
CA ARG A 124 14.21 -20.93 5.85
C ARG A 124 15.62 -20.33 5.78
N LEU A 125 16.43 -20.50 6.83
CA LEU A 125 17.83 -20.03 6.83
C LEU A 125 18.66 -20.71 5.73
N LEU A 126 18.39 -22.00 5.47
CA LEU A 126 19.08 -22.80 4.47
C LEU A 126 18.48 -22.69 3.05
N ASP A 127 17.53 -21.78 2.83
CA ASP A 127 16.79 -21.62 1.56
C ASP A 127 16.28 -22.96 1.00
N TYR A 128 15.69 -23.78 1.89
CA TYR A 128 15.19 -25.10 1.55
C TYR A 128 13.73 -25.23 1.93
N LYS A 129 12.90 -25.66 0.96
CA LYS A 129 11.51 -26.03 1.21
C LYS A 129 11.39 -27.56 1.25
N PRO A 130 11.03 -28.16 2.39
CA PRO A 130 10.76 -29.59 2.48
C PRO A 130 9.64 -30.02 1.51
N LYS A 131 9.70 -31.26 1.01
CA LYS A 131 8.68 -31.81 0.10
C LYS A 131 7.32 -31.96 0.78
N ASP A 132 7.31 -32.47 2.00
CA ASP A 132 6.12 -32.55 2.85
C ASP A 132 6.20 -31.46 3.92
N ASP A 133 5.07 -30.85 4.24
CA ASP A 133 4.96 -29.93 5.37
C ASP A 133 5.24 -30.70 6.68
N ILE A 134 6.16 -30.16 7.49
CA ILE A 134 6.64 -30.81 8.72
C ILE A 134 5.54 -30.93 9.78
N TYR A 135 4.61 -29.98 9.85
CA TYR A 135 3.44 -30.03 10.72
C TYR A 135 2.42 -31.04 10.18
N GLU A 136 2.22 -31.09 8.87
CA GLU A 136 1.33 -32.09 8.25
C GLU A 136 1.82 -33.52 8.55
N ALA A 137 3.12 -33.77 8.39
CA ALA A 137 3.74 -35.06 8.71
C ALA A 137 3.60 -35.42 10.21
N ALA A 138 3.81 -34.46 11.11
CA ALA A 138 3.62 -34.64 12.54
C ALA A 138 2.16 -34.96 12.89
N MET A 139 1.20 -34.22 12.32
CA MET A 139 -0.25 -34.40 12.55
C MET A 139 -0.79 -35.74 12.03
N ARG A 140 -0.23 -36.26 10.93
CA ARG A 140 -0.59 -37.60 10.43
C ARG A 140 -0.25 -38.69 11.43
N LYS A 141 0.85 -38.54 12.19
CA LYS A 141 1.32 -39.52 13.18
C LYS A 141 0.75 -39.27 14.58
N TYR A 142 0.62 -38.01 14.98
CA TYR A 142 0.18 -37.59 16.31
C TYR A 142 -0.99 -36.62 16.20
N GLN A 143 -2.21 -37.16 16.21
CA GLN A 143 -3.44 -36.35 16.16
C GLN A 143 -3.67 -35.68 17.53
N SER A 144 -3.26 -34.42 17.64
CA SER A 144 -3.41 -33.61 18.87
C SER A 144 -4.07 -32.27 18.57
N SER A 145 -5.00 -31.85 19.43
CA SER A 145 -5.68 -30.56 19.30
C SER A 145 -4.71 -29.38 19.44
N ASN A 146 -3.74 -29.48 20.36
CA ASN A 146 -2.72 -28.45 20.56
C ASN A 146 -1.81 -28.31 19.33
N LEU A 147 -1.38 -29.44 18.75
CA LEU A 147 -0.53 -29.43 17.56
C LEU A 147 -1.27 -28.86 16.34
N ALA A 148 -2.55 -29.23 16.15
CA ALA A 148 -3.37 -28.69 15.07
C ALA A 148 -3.64 -27.18 15.22
N TYR A 149 -3.87 -26.70 16.45
CA TYR A 149 -4.10 -25.28 16.71
C TYR A 149 -2.83 -24.43 16.52
N GLU A 150 -1.66 -24.90 17.00
CA GLU A 150 -0.39 -24.21 16.76
C GLU A 150 -0.01 -24.22 15.28
N TRP A 151 -0.26 -25.33 14.56
CA TRP A 151 -0.11 -25.37 13.10
C TRP A 151 -1.01 -24.32 12.42
N PHE A 152 -2.28 -24.26 12.80
CA PHE A 152 -3.23 -23.28 12.26
C PHE A 152 -2.78 -21.83 12.51
N LYS A 153 -2.38 -21.50 13.74
CA LYS A 153 -1.87 -20.17 14.08
C LYS A 153 -0.61 -19.82 13.26
N LYS A 154 0.31 -20.77 13.13
CA LYS A 154 1.53 -20.60 12.34
C LYS A 154 1.23 -20.33 10.86
N THR A 155 0.23 -20.99 10.29
CA THR A 155 -0.18 -20.75 8.89
C THR A 155 -0.76 -19.35 8.69
N ILE A 156 -1.45 -18.79 9.69
CA ILE A 156 -1.94 -17.41 9.67
C ILE A 156 -0.79 -16.40 9.78
N ASP A 157 0.17 -16.64 10.67
CA ASP A 157 1.35 -15.78 10.80
C ASP A 157 2.16 -15.73 9.48
N ASN A 158 2.27 -16.86 8.78
CA ASN A 158 3.05 -16.99 7.54
C ASN A 158 2.27 -16.68 6.24
N ASN A 159 0.97 -16.39 6.29
CA ASN A 159 0.09 -16.27 5.12
C ASN A 159 0.00 -17.53 4.25
N ASP A 160 0.18 -18.74 4.81
CA ASP A 160 0.01 -19.98 4.06
C ASP A 160 -1.46 -20.39 4.01
N LEU A 161 -2.17 -19.97 2.96
CA LEU A 161 -3.61 -20.20 2.81
C LEU A 161 -3.97 -21.69 2.68
N VAL A 162 -3.16 -22.45 1.95
CA VAL A 162 -3.40 -23.89 1.75
C VAL A 162 -3.06 -24.65 3.03
N GLY A 163 -1.97 -24.29 3.70
CA GLY A 163 -1.65 -24.80 5.03
C GLY A 163 -2.76 -24.51 6.03
N MET A 164 -3.33 -23.30 6.01
CA MET A 164 -4.44 -22.90 6.89
C MET A 164 -5.68 -23.77 6.70
N GLN A 165 -6.04 -24.09 5.45
CA GLN A 165 -7.14 -25.01 5.15
C GLN A 165 -6.86 -26.45 5.59
N LYS A 166 -5.63 -26.94 5.43
CA LYS A 166 -5.25 -28.27 5.91
C LYS A 166 -5.25 -28.36 7.43
N ALA A 167 -4.72 -27.34 8.11
CA ALA A 167 -4.65 -27.25 9.56
C ALA A 167 -6.04 -27.16 10.19
N SER A 168 -6.93 -26.33 9.64
CA SER A 168 -8.32 -26.23 10.09
C SER A 168 -9.09 -27.55 9.89
N MET A 169 -8.83 -28.27 8.80
CA MET A 169 -9.39 -29.60 8.55
C MET A 169 -8.87 -30.66 9.52
N ALA A 170 -7.59 -30.61 9.88
CA ALA A 170 -7.04 -31.50 10.89
C ALA A 170 -7.67 -31.22 12.26
N LEU A 171 -7.83 -29.94 12.61
CA LEU A 171 -8.48 -29.50 13.83
C LEU A 171 -9.95 -29.97 13.88
N SER A 172 -10.71 -29.86 12.79
CA SER A 172 -12.13 -30.24 12.74
C SER A 172 -12.40 -31.74 12.84
N LYS A 173 -11.38 -32.59 12.61
CA LYS A 173 -11.45 -34.03 12.83
C LYS A 173 -11.24 -34.43 14.29
N VAL A 174 -10.50 -33.63 15.06
CA VAL A 174 -10.23 -33.88 16.48
C VAL A 174 -11.46 -33.56 17.34
N PHE A 175 -12.27 -32.58 16.94
CA PHE A 175 -13.47 -32.17 17.68
C PHE A 175 -14.76 -32.80 17.12
N LYS A 176 -15.64 -33.25 18.02
CA LYS A 176 -16.96 -33.78 17.69
C LYS A 176 -17.96 -32.66 17.38
N ALA A 177 -18.88 -32.89 16.43
CA ALA A 177 -19.83 -31.91 15.91
C ALA A 177 -20.86 -31.39 16.94
N ASP A 178 -21.17 -32.22 17.93
CA ASP A 178 -22.19 -32.02 18.97
C ASP A 178 -21.79 -30.99 20.05
N THR A 179 -20.53 -30.56 20.06
CA THR A 179 -20.03 -29.54 20.99
C THR A 179 -20.01 -28.16 20.34
N ASP A 180 -20.25 -27.10 21.11
CA ASP A 180 -20.15 -25.70 20.60
C ASP A 180 -18.78 -25.42 19.98
N ASN A 181 -17.70 -25.88 20.64
CA ASN A 181 -16.33 -25.78 20.11
C ASN A 181 -16.16 -26.56 18.80
N GLY A 182 -16.77 -27.74 18.68
CA GLY A 182 -16.73 -28.53 17.46
C GLY A 182 -17.52 -27.91 16.32
N ARG A 183 -18.69 -27.30 16.59
CA ARG A 183 -19.43 -26.47 15.63
C ARG A 183 -18.56 -25.34 15.11
N MET A 184 -17.92 -24.57 15.98
CA MET A 184 -17.05 -23.46 15.58
C MET A 184 -15.88 -23.92 14.71
N VAL A 185 -15.12 -24.94 15.13
CA VAL A 185 -13.96 -25.43 14.38
C VAL A 185 -14.36 -26.03 13.02
N LYS A 186 -15.54 -26.66 12.92
CA LYS A 186 -16.07 -27.13 11.63
C LYS A 186 -16.37 -25.96 10.69
N PHE A 187 -16.94 -24.87 11.21
CA PHE A 187 -17.11 -23.65 10.44
C PHE A 187 -15.78 -22.96 10.10
N TRP A 188 -14.74 -23.07 10.93
CA TRP A 188 -13.40 -22.61 10.57
C TRP A 188 -12.90 -23.36 9.34
N ALA A 189 -13.05 -24.69 9.32
CA ALA A 189 -12.69 -25.51 8.17
C ALA A 189 -13.45 -25.10 6.91
N ALA A 190 -14.78 -24.95 6.99
CA ALA A 190 -15.61 -24.50 5.88
C ALA A 190 -15.23 -23.09 5.39
N ALA A 191 -14.99 -22.14 6.30
CA ALA A 191 -14.60 -20.78 5.96
C ALA A 191 -13.18 -20.71 5.35
N THR A 192 -12.22 -21.53 5.81
CA THR A 192 -10.90 -21.58 5.15
C THR A 192 -10.97 -22.15 3.73
N MET A 193 -11.94 -23.01 3.43
CA MET A 193 -12.17 -23.48 2.05
C MET A 193 -12.68 -22.35 1.16
N THR A 194 -13.60 -21.51 1.63
CA THR A 194 -14.06 -20.35 0.85
C THR A 194 -12.88 -19.41 0.57
N VAL A 195 -12.06 -19.11 1.59
CA VAL A 195 -10.84 -18.32 1.44
C VAL A 195 -9.90 -18.89 0.38
N VAL A 196 -9.57 -20.18 0.44
CA VAL A 196 -8.69 -20.82 -0.54
C VAL A 196 -9.27 -20.76 -1.95
N ILE A 197 -10.58 -21.01 -2.11
CA ILE A 197 -11.26 -20.89 -3.41
C ILE A 197 -11.20 -19.46 -3.98
N TYR A 198 -11.22 -18.44 -3.12
CA TYR A 198 -11.20 -17.05 -3.55
C TYR A 198 -9.81 -16.51 -3.85
N CYS A 199 -8.86 -16.80 -2.97
CA CYS A 199 -7.55 -16.17 -2.96
C CYS A 199 -6.50 -16.97 -3.73
N CYS A 200 -6.72 -18.29 -3.91
CA CYS A 200 -5.86 -19.15 -4.72
C CYS A 200 -6.58 -19.47 -6.03
N LYS A 201 -6.12 -18.91 -7.15
CA LYS A 201 -6.67 -19.12 -8.50
C LYS A 201 -5.66 -19.75 -9.46
N ASP A 202 -4.41 -19.87 -9.04
CA ASP A 202 -3.36 -20.53 -9.79
C ASP A 202 -3.74 -22.00 -10.08
N LYS A 203 -3.61 -22.41 -11.35
CA LYS A 203 -3.96 -23.75 -11.83
C LYS A 203 -3.12 -24.84 -11.16
N ASP A 204 -1.91 -24.51 -10.71
CA ASP A 204 -1.03 -25.48 -10.05
C ASP A 204 -1.44 -25.73 -8.58
N ARG A 205 -2.02 -24.71 -7.92
CA ARG A 205 -2.50 -24.82 -6.53
C ARG A 205 -3.96 -25.31 -6.46
N LEU A 206 -4.80 -24.84 -7.37
CA LEU A 206 -6.19 -25.27 -7.55
C LEU A 206 -6.46 -25.64 -9.01
N ALA A 207 -6.05 -26.85 -9.36
CA ALA A 207 -6.40 -27.45 -10.65
C ALA A 207 -7.93 -27.46 -10.89
N ASN A 208 -8.34 -27.34 -12.16
CA ASN A 208 -9.74 -27.29 -12.60
C ASN A 208 -10.62 -28.33 -11.88
N GLY A 209 -11.66 -27.88 -11.19
CA GLY A 209 -12.63 -28.73 -10.48
C GLY A 209 -12.35 -28.99 -9.01
N LYS A 210 -11.15 -28.67 -8.49
CA LYS A 210 -10.86 -28.75 -7.04
C LYS A 210 -11.64 -27.71 -6.24
N ASP A 211 -11.98 -26.57 -6.84
CA ASP A 211 -12.84 -25.54 -6.28
C ASP A 211 -14.24 -26.09 -5.92
N LYS A 212 -14.87 -26.81 -6.86
CA LYS A 212 -16.16 -27.47 -6.64
C LYS A 212 -16.06 -28.61 -5.63
N LEU A 213 -14.94 -29.33 -5.62
CA LEU A 213 -14.67 -30.38 -4.64
C LEU A 213 -14.57 -29.80 -3.23
N LEU A 214 -13.80 -28.71 -3.05
CA LEU A 214 -13.68 -28.01 -1.77
C LEU A 214 -15.03 -27.42 -1.33
N ALA A 215 -15.78 -26.83 -2.25
CA ALA A 215 -17.13 -26.34 -1.97
C ALA A 215 -18.06 -27.46 -1.48
N THR A 216 -18.02 -28.62 -2.16
CA THR A 216 -18.81 -29.80 -1.78
C THR A 216 -18.38 -30.36 -0.42
N LEU A 217 -17.08 -30.39 -0.13
CA LEU A 217 -16.56 -30.85 1.16
C LEU A 217 -16.99 -29.90 2.29
N GLY A 218 -16.91 -28.59 2.06
CA GLY A 218 -17.36 -27.57 3.01
C GLY A 218 -18.85 -27.70 3.32
N LEU A 219 -19.69 -27.92 2.30
CA LEU A 219 -21.13 -28.13 2.49
C LEU A 219 -21.43 -29.39 3.30
N LYS A 220 -20.75 -30.51 3.03
CA LYS A 220 -20.90 -31.74 3.85
C LYS A 220 -20.54 -31.53 5.32
N ILE A 221 -19.53 -30.70 5.60
CA ILE A 221 -19.16 -30.35 6.97
C ILE A 221 -20.29 -29.55 7.64
N ILE A 222 -20.91 -28.60 6.92
CA ILE A 222 -22.04 -27.81 7.42
C ILE A 222 -23.28 -28.70 7.63
N GLU A 223 -23.61 -29.58 6.68
CA GLU A 223 -24.72 -30.53 6.79
C GLU A 223 -24.58 -31.42 8.04
N THR A 224 -23.36 -31.86 8.35
CA THR A 224 -23.08 -32.64 9.57
C THR A 224 -23.40 -31.84 10.84
N VAL A 225 -23.14 -30.53 10.83
CA VAL A 225 -23.46 -29.63 11.96
C VAL A 225 -24.96 -29.41 12.06
N GLU A 226 -25.65 -29.16 10.94
CA GLU A 226 -27.11 -28.98 10.89
C GLU A 226 -27.85 -30.23 11.38
N GLN A 227 -27.37 -31.43 11.05
CA GLN A 227 -27.93 -32.70 11.54
C GLN A 227 -27.70 -32.93 13.04
N SER A 228 -26.62 -32.37 13.60
CA SER A 228 -26.23 -32.59 14.99
C SER A 228 -26.78 -31.53 15.95
N PHE A 229 -27.31 -30.41 15.45
CA PHE A 229 -27.65 -29.24 16.25
C PHE A 229 -29.03 -28.68 15.88
N GLU A 230 -29.97 -28.74 16.81
CA GLU A 230 -31.37 -28.32 16.59
C GLU A 230 -31.54 -26.81 16.36
N LYS A 231 -30.60 -25.99 16.85
CA LYS A 231 -30.60 -24.54 16.58
C LYS A 231 -30.05 -24.27 15.19
N GLY A 232 -30.85 -23.59 14.36
CA GLY A 232 -30.49 -23.17 13.01
C GLY A 232 -29.20 -22.34 12.90
N LEU A 233 -28.81 -22.08 11.66
CA LEU A 233 -27.63 -21.27 11.35
C LEU A 233 -27.89 -19.79 11.65
N ASN A 234 -26.86 -19.10 12.15
CA ASN A 234 -26.88 -17.65 12.27
C ASN A 234 -26.43 -16.99 10.95
N ALA A 235 -26.58 -15.66 10.83
CA ALA A 235 -26.22 -14.91 9.62
C ALA A 235 -24.81 -15.21 9.09
N GLN A 236 -23.81 -15.31 9.98
CA GLN A 236 -22.41 -15.57 9.59
C GLN A 236 -22.18 -17.00 9.08
N GLN A 237 -22.89 -17.97 9.64
CA GLN A 237 -22.84 -19.37 9.20
C GLN A 237 -23.62 -19.57 7.89
N THR A 238 -24.78 -18.92 7.77
CA THR A 238 -25.56 -18.84 6.52
C THR A 238 -24.72 -18.21 5.42
N PHE A 239 -23.97 -17.15 5.72
CA PHE A 239 -23.04 -16.51 4.78
C PHE A 239 -22.02 -17.52 4.22
N VAL A 240 -21.35 -18.30 5.09
CA VAL A 240 -20.39 -19.33 4.63
C VAL A 240 -21.08 -20.41 3.79
N LYS A 241 -22.30 -20.84 4.16
CA LYS A 241 -23.08 -21.83 3.40
C LYS A 241 -23.44 -21.30 2.01
N CYS A 242 -23.97 -20.08 1.92
CA CYS A 242 -24.33 -19.44 0.65
C CYS A 242 -23.11 -19.25 -0.26
N GLU A 243 -21.98 -18.78 0.28
CA GLU A 243 -20.73 -18.66 -0.46
C GLU A 243 -20.27 -20.01 -1.07
N LEU A 244 -20.37 -21.10 -0.31
CA LEU A 244 -20.04 -22.44 -0.82
C LEU A 244 -21.05 -22.94 -1.87
N LEU A 245 -22.35 -22.70 -1.69
CA LEU A 245 -23.39 -23.07 -2.65
C LEU A 245 -23.19 -22.36 -4.00
N VAL A 246 -22.88 -21.06 -3.96
CA VAL A 246 -22.56 -20.27 -5.16
C VAL A 246 -21.36 -20.87 -5.89
N LYS A 247 -20.31 -21.31 -5.18
CA LYS A 247 -19.12 -21.92 -5.79
C LYS A 247 -19.36 -23.33 -6.33
N LYS A 248 -20.21 -24.13 -5.68
CA LYS A 248 -20.64 -25.44 -6.19
C LYS A 248 -21.43 -25.30 -7.51
N GLY A 249 -22.12 -24.16 -7.70
CA GLY A 249 -23.04 -23.91 -8.81
C GLY A 249 -24.50 -24.27 -8.49
N SER A 250 -24.81 -24.57 -7.23
CA SER A 250 -26.17 -24.85 -6.73
C SER A 250 -26.91 -23.54 -6.46
N SER A 251 -27.13 -22.75 -7.51
CA SER A 251 -27.74 -21.41 -7.40
C SER A 251 -29.16 -21.41 -6.83
N LYS A 252 -29.99 -22.41 -7.21
CA LYS A 252 -31.37 -22.56 -6.71
C LYS A 252 -31.41 -22.79 -5.20
N GLU A 253 -30.63 -23.74 -4.71
CA GLU A 253 -30.48 -24.04 -3.28
C GLU A 253 -30.01 -22.79 -2.50
N CYS A 254 -29.09 -22.00 -3.08
CA CYS A 254 -28.62 -20.76 -2.47
C CYS A 254 -29.74 -19.71 -2.33
N LEU A 255 -30.53 -19.51 -3.39
CA LEU A 255 -31.65 -18.56 -3.37
C LEU A 255 -32.75 -18.98 -2.39
N GLU A 256 -33.05 -20.28 -2.28
CA GLU A 256 -34.02 -20.81 -1.31
C GLU A 256 -33.57 -20.55 0.13
N GLU A 257 -32.30 -20.81 0.45
CA GLU A 257 -31.72 -20.55 1.77
C GLU A 257 -31.74 -19.03 2.09
N LEU A 258 -31.36 -18.19 1.13
CA LEU A 258 -31.34 -16.75 1.30
C LEU A 258 -32.75 -16.17 1.52
N ARG A 259 -33.78 -16.64 0.80
CA ARG A 259 -35.17 -16.23 1.03
C ARG A 259 -35.63 -16.59 2.44
N SER A 260 -35.45 -17.86 2.82
CA SER A 260 -35.85 -18.39 4.13
C SER A 260 -35.23 -17.61 5.29
N PHE A 261 -33.98 -17.14 5.12
CA PHE A 261 -33.29 -16.33 6.10
C PHE A 261 -33.74 -14.86 6.08
N LEU A 262 -33.75 -14.22 4.89
CA LEU A 262 -34.05 -12.80 4.74
C LEU A 262 -35.51 -12.44 5.06
N ASP A 263 -36.43 -13.40 4.95
CA ASP A 263 -37.82 -13.24 5.41
C ASP A 263 -37.92 -13.06 6.93
N LYS A 264 -36.93 -13.56 7.69
CA LYS A 264 -36.90 -13.54 9.16
C LYS A 264 -36.01 -12.43 9.69
N GLU A 265 -34.85 -12.23 9.07
CA GLU A 265 -33.82 -11.30 9.55
C GLU A 265 -33.18 -10.54 8.38
N SER A 266 -33.08 -9.22 8.50
CA SER A 266 -32.46 -8.38 7.48
C SER A 266 -30.94 -8.27 7.71
N ASP A 267 -30.16 -9.02 6.94
CA ASP A 267 -28.69 -8.91 6.92
C ASP A 267 -28.20 -8.32 5.59
N LEU A 268 -27.28 -7.35 5.66
CA LEU A 268 -26.76 -6.64 4.49
C LEU A 268 -25.93 -7.55 3.58
N GLU A 269 -25.03 -8.36 4.13
CA GLU A 269 -24.10 -9.18 3.34
C GLU A 269 -24.87 -10.28 2.59
N LEU A 270 -25.81 -10.94 3.28
CA LEU A 270 -26.69 -11.94 2.67
C LEU A 270 -27.59 -11.33 1.58
N ARG A 271 -28.07 -10.09 1.80
CA ARG A 271 -28.86 -9.38 0.78
C ARG A 271 -28.04 -9.03 -0.47
N LEU A 272 -26.79 -8.62 -0.30
CA LEU A 272 -25.90 -8.36 -1.44
C LEU A 272 -25.67 -9.62 -2.26
N ILE A 273 -25.45 -10.77 -1.59
CA ILE A 273 -25.37 -12.08 -2.27
C ILE A 273 -26.69 -12.39 -2.99
N PHE A 274 -27.84 -12.17 -2.34
CA PHE A 274 -29.16 -12.42 -2.91
C PHE A 274 -29.39 -11.62 -4.20
N PHE A 275 -29.14 -10.32 -4.20
CA PHE A 275 -29.26 -9.47 -5.40
C PHE A 275 -28.29 -9.90 -6.50
N GLU A 276 -27.04 -10.24 -6.15
CA GLU A 276 -26.06 -10.72 -7.13
C GLU A 276 -26.50 -12.04 -7.76
N GLN A 277 -27.07 -12.97 -6.99
CA GLN A 277 -27.59 -14.23 -7.51
C GLN A 277 -28.82 -14.02 -8.39
N LEU A 278 -29.82 -13.23 -7.96
CA LEU A 278 -30.99 -12.93 -8.80
C LEU A 278 -30.58 -12.34 -10.15
N LYS A 279 -29.63 -11.39 -10.14
CA LYS A 279 -29.05 -10.80 -11.35
C LYS A 279 -28.36 -11.84 -12.24
N LYS A 280 -27.53 -12.72 -11.67
CA LYS A 280 -26.80 -13.76 -12.42
C LYS A 280 -27.71 -14.82 -13.04
N ASN A 281 -28.84 -15.13 -12.41
CA ASN A 281 -29.81 -16.11 -12.89
C ASN A 281 -30.92 -15.48 -13.74
N GLU A 282 -30.80 -14.19 -14.07
CA GLU A 282 -31.77 -13.46 -14.90
C GLU A 282 -33.20 -13.47 -14.34
N LEU A 283 -33.34 -13.56 -13.01
CA LEU A 283 -34.63 -13.49 -12.31
C LEU A 283 -35.02 -12.03 -12.10
N TRP A 284 -35.30 -11.35 -13.21
CA TRP A 284 -35.48 -9.89 -13.24
C TRP A 284 -36.71 -9.40 -12.48
N ASP A 285 -37.84 -10.11 -12.54
CA ASP A 285 -39.07 -9.74 -11.82
C ASP A 285 -38.83 -9.69 -10.31
N GLU A 286 -38.25 -10.76 -9.77
CA GLU A 286 -37.97 -10.85 -8.35
C GLU A 286 -36.88 -9.87 -7.90
N LEU A 287 -35.86 -9.65 -8.74
CA LEU A 287 -34.85 -8.62 -8.47
C LEU A 287 -35.50 -7.23 -8.38
N TYR A 288 -36.39 -6.90 -9.32
CA TYR A 288 -37.10 -5.63 -9.34
C TYR A 288 -37.96 -5.45 -8.08
N ASP A 289 -38.80 -6.43 -7.77
CA ASP A 289 -39.70 -6.37 -6.62
C ASP A 289 -38.93 -6.27 -5.30
N SER A 290 -37.84 -7.02 -5.16
CA SER A 290 -36.98 -6.97 -3.98
C SER A 290 -36.27 -5.62 -3.83
N CYS A 291 -35.73 -5.06 -4.92
CA CYS A 291 -35.11 -3.74 -4.90
C CYS A 291 -36.14 -2.64 -4.57
N VAL A 292 -37.33 -2.65 -5.19
CA VAL A 292 -38.38 -1.66 -4.93
C VAL A 292 -38.93 -1.79 -3.51
N HIS A 293 -39.11 -3.01 -3.00
CA HIS A 293 -39.45 -3.23 -1.60
C HIS A 293 -38.43 -2.55 -0.69
N TYR A 294 -37.14 -2.73 -0.96
CA TYR A 294 -36.08 -2.15 -0.15
C TYR A 294 -36.02 -0.62 -0.22
N LEU A 295 -36.11 -0.06 -1.43
CA LEU A 295 -36.09 1.39 -1.65
C LEU A 295 -37.33 2.06 -1.05
N VAL A 296 -38.52 1.53 -1.30
CA VAL A 296 -39.79 2.23 -1.02
C VAL A 296 -40.40 1.81 0.33
N LYS A 297 -40.47 0.51 0.63
CA LYS A 297 -41.12 0.04 1.87
C LYS A 297 -40.19 0.15 3.07
N ILE A 298 -38.92 -0.25 2.90
CA ILE A 298 -37.92 -0.14 3.97
C ILE A 298 -37.33 1.28 4.02
N GLY A 299 -37.31 2.00 2.90
CA GLY A 299 -36.95 3.43 2.85
C GLY A 299 -35.45 3.70 2.80
N VAL A 300 -34.64 2.72 2.41
CA VAL A 300 -33.18 2.87 2.34
C VAL A 300 -32.78 3.41 0.97
N ASP A 301 -32.30 4.64 0.95
CA ASP A 301 -31.92 5.36 -0.28
C ASP A 301 -30.48 5.02 -0.70
N ASP A 302 -30.32 3.88 -1.38
CA ASP A 302 -29.03 3.34 -1.82
C ASP A 302 -28.87 3.38 -3.35
N TRP A 303 -27.77 3.96 -3.83
CA TRP A 303 -27.52 4.17 -5.26
C TRP A 303 -27.31 2.85 -6.04
N ASP A 304 -26.65 1.86 -5.44
CA ASP A 304 -26.44 0.56 -6.09
C ASP A 304 -27.75 -0.19 -6.27
N THR A 305 -28.64 -0.12 -5.28
CA THR A 305 -30.00 -0.67 -5.37
C THR A 305 -30.84 0.06 -6.43
N TRP A 306 -30.74 1.38 -6.55
CA TRP A 306 -31.38 2.13 -7.66
C TRP A 306 -30.91 1.65 -9.03
N LYS A 307 -29.59 1.50 -9.23
CA LYS A 307 -29.04 0.98 -10.50
C LYS A 307 -29.54 -0.42 -10.81
N LEU A 308 -29.61 -1.31 -9.83
CA LEU A 308 -30.14 -2.67 -10.00
C LEU A 308 -31.64 -2.66 -10.35
N ALA A 309 -32.44 -1.83 -9.68
CA ALA A 309 -33.87 -1.69 -9.97
C ALA A 309 -34.12 -1.16 -11.40
N ILE A 310 -33.37 -0.15 -11.82
CA ILE A 310 -33.44 0.40 -13.19
C ILE A 310 -33.01 -0.66 -14.21
N LEU A 311 -31.91 -1.39 -13.94
CA LEU A 311 -31.43 -2.46 -14.81
C LEU A 311 -32.49 -3.57 -14.97
N ALA A 312 -33.10 -4.02 -13.88
CA ALA A 312 -34.15 -5.04 -13.90
C ALA A 312 -35.39 -4.53 -14.67
N ALA A 313 -35.82 -3.29 -14.44
CA ALA A 313 -36.94 -2.70 -15.18
C ALA A 313 -36.68 -2.59 -16.69
N LYS A 314 -35.45 -2.23 -17.10
CA LYS A 314 -35.02 -2.21 -18.50
C LYS A 314 -35.13 -3.60 -19.13
N LYS A 315 -34.75 -4.66 -18.40
CA LYS A 315 -34.83 -6.07 -18.87
C LYS A 315 -36.26 -6.61 -18.94
N LEU A 316 -37.16 -6.11 -18.07
CA LEU A 316 -38.58 -6.47 -18.06
C LEU A 316 -39.44 -5.60 -19.00
N HIS A 317 -38.82 -4.69 -19.77
CA HIS A 317 -39.52 -3.68 -20.58
C HIS A 317 -40.60 -2.90 -19.78
N SER A 318 -40.36 -2.68 -18.48
CA SER A 318 -41.31 -2.09 -17.53
C SER A 318 -40.88 -0.69 -17.08
N MET A 319 -40.42 0.14 -18.02
CA MET A 319 -39.85 1.45 -17.74
C MET A 319 -40.85 2.43 -17.09
N GLU A 320 -42.13 2.32 -17.44
CA GLU A 320 -43.20 3.14 -16.84
C GLU A 320 -43.32 2.92 -15.33
N LYS A 321 -43.18 1.66 -14.87
CA LYS A 321 -43.27 1.30 -13.45
C LYS A 321 -42.16 1.96 -12.64
N ILE A 322 -40.90 1.83 -13.11
CA ILE A 322 -39.77 2.43 -12.41
C ILE A 322 -39.79 3.97 -12.48
N ASN A 323 -40.23 4.56 -13.59
CA ASN A 323 -40.41 6.00 -13.69
C ASN A 323 -41.45 6.52 -12.68
N LYS A 324 -42.55 5.80 -12.48
CA LYS A 324 -43.54 6.13 -11.44
C LYS A 324 -42.92 6.05 -10.04
N VAL A 325 -42.13 5.02 -9.75
CA VAL A 325 -41.42 4.88 -8.47
C VAL A 325 -40.47 6.06 -8.25
N ILE A 326 -39.62 6.39 -9.23
CA ILE A 326 -38.67 7.50 -9.14
C ILE A 326 -39.39 8.84 -8.92
N ASN A 327 -40.48 9.09 -9.64
CA ASN A 327 -41.22 10.36 -9.56
C ASN A 327 -42.05 10.51 -8.28
N THR A 328 -42.49 9.39 -7.68
CA THR A 328 -43.22 9.40 -6.41
C THR A 328 -42.31 9.36 -5.18
N TYR A 329 -41.06 8.95 -5.36
CA TYR A 329 -40.07 8.94 -4.30
C TYR A 329 -39.69 10.36 -3.87
N LYS A 330 -39.24 10.50 -2.61
CA LYS A 330 -38.80 11.79 -2.07
C LYS A 330 -37.71 12.40 -2.96
N VAL A 331 -37.77 13.72 -3.14
CA VAL A 331 -36.73 14.46 -3.86
C VAL A 331 -35.43 14.42 -3.04
N GLY A 332 -34.41 13.75 -3.58
CA GLY A 332 -33.10 13.57 -2.97
C GLY A 332 -32.02 13.42 -4.04
N ARG A 333 -30.77 13.27 -3.63
CA ARG A 333 -29.62 13.19 -4.56
C ARG A 333 -29.75 11.99 -5.48
N ASN A 334 -29.91 10.79 -4.91
CA ASN A 334 -30.02 9.55 -5.66
C ASN A 334 -31.26 9.50 -6.55
N SER A 335 -32.42 10.00 -6.11
CA SER A 335 -33.62 10.02 -6.95
C SER A 335 -33.50 10.97 -8.15
N GLN A 336 -32.78 12.09 -8.00
CA GLN A 336 -32.51 12.98 -9.14
C GLN A 336 -31.48 12.38 -10.11
N LEU A 337 -30.45 11.69 -9.62
CA LEU A 337 -29.54 10.92 -10.48
C LEU A 337 -30.24 9.74 -11.16
N ALA A 338 -31.19 9.09 -10.47
CA ALA A 338 -32.00 8.01 -11.03
C ALA A 338 -32.88 8.50 -12.20
N LYS A 339 -33.40 9.73 -12.13
CA LYS A 339 -34.13 10.38 -13.26
C LYS A 339 -33.25 10.54 -14.49
N ILE A 340 -31.95 10.71 -14.32
CA ILE A 340 -31.00 10.80 -15.44
C ILE A 340 -30.70 9.40 -15.99
N GLU A 341 -30.43 8.43 -15.11
CA GLU A 341 -30.03 7.05 -15.44
C GLU A 341 -31.14 6.20 -16.10
N VAL A 342 -32.40 6.45 -15.73
CA VAL A 342 -33.55 5.69 -16.23
C VAL A 342 -33.86 5.99 -17.70
N LEU A 343 -33.50 7.16 -18.20
CA LEU A 343 -33.83 7.61 -19.55
C LEU A 343 -33.01 6.88 -20.63
N GLU A 344 -33.65 6.59 -21.76
CA GLU A 344 -32.99 5.92 -22.89
C GLU A 344 -32.00 6.84 -23.60
N SER A 345 -31.05 6.25 -24.33
CA SER A 345 -30.06 7.00 -25.12
C SER A 345 -30.67 7.91 -26.18
N SER A 346 -31.85 7.55 -26.70
CA SER A 346 -32.64 8.30 -27.68
C SER A 346 -33.33 9.54 -27.11
N ASP A 347 -33.63 9.57 -25.80
CA ASP A 347 -34.41 10.66 -25.18
C ASP A 347 -33.51 11.84 -24.74
N VAL A 348 -33.03 12.58 -25.73
CA VAL A 348 -32.19 13.77 -25.51
C VAL A 348 -32.96 14.87 -24.75
N ILE A 349 -34.26 15.02 -25.02
CA ILE A 349 -35.09 16.08 -24.42
C ILE A 349 -35.32 15.80 -22.93
N GLY A 350 -35.70 14.57 -22.59
CA GLY A 350 -35.86 14.14 -21.21
C GLY A 350 -34.56 14.25 -20.43
N LYS A 351 -33.43 13.87 -21.04
CA LYS A 351 -32.10 13.99 -20.42
C LYS A 351 -31.70 15.44 -20.20
N LYS A 352 -31.97 16.34 -21.15
CA LYS A 352 -31.76 17.79 -20.98
C LYS A 352 -32.53 18.29 -19.77
N HIS A 353 -33.80 17.93 -19.63
CA HIS A 353 -34.63 18.34 -18.49
C HIS A 353 -34.15 17.75 -17.16
N ALA A 354 -33.81 16.46 -17.12
CA ALA A 354 -33.34 15.79 -15.90
C ALA A 354 -31.97 16.36 -15.44
N PHE A 355 -31.04 16.58 -16.38
CA PHE A 355 -29.74 17.19 -16.12
C PHE A 355 -29.87 18.63 -15.61
N HIS A 356 -30.68 19.46 -16.27
CA HIS A 356 -30.98 20.82 -15.82
C HIS A 356 -31.66 20.82 -14.43
N GLY A 357 -32.62 19.92 -14.21
CA GLY A 357 -33.29 19.73 -12.92
C GLY A 357 -32.32 19.36 -11.79
N TYR A 358 -31.30 18.54 -12.07
CA TYR A 358 -30.25 18.20 -11.11
C TYR A 358 -29.39 19.42 -10.77
N LEU A 359 -28.89 20.15 -11.78
CA LEU A 359 -28.08 21.35 -11.58
C LEU A 359 -28.81 22.42 -10.78
N ASN A 360 -30.14 22.57 -10.99
CA ASN A 360 -30.94 23.51 -10.21
C ASN A 360 -30.85 23.27 -8.70
N LEU A 361 -30.77 22.00 -8.28
CA LEU A 361 -30.77 21.62 -6.88
C LEU A 361 -29.36 21.48 -6.29
N TYR A 362 -28.37 21.07 -7.10
CA TYR A 362 -27.06 20.66 -6.59
C TYR A 362 -25.87 21.49 -7.10
N MET A 363 -26.02 22.43 -8.04
CA MET A 363 -24.87 23.20 -8.57
C MET A 363 -24.10 24.00 -7.50
N HIS A 364 -24.76 24.38 -6.40
CA HIS A 364 -24.14 25.04 -5.24
C HIS A 364 -23.57 24.04 -4.20
N LYS A 365 -23.48 22.75 -4.54
CA LYS A 365 -22.90 21.69 -3.69
C LYS A 365 -21.63 21.13 -4.34
N LEU A 366 -20.58 20.91 -3.55
CA LEU A 366 -19.28 20.41 -4.05
C LEU A 366 -19.35 19.02 -4.70
N CYS A 367 -20.35 18.20 -4.36
CA CYS A 367 -20.52 16.88 -4.96
C CYS A 367 -21.03 16.91 -6.41
N CYS A 368 -21.55 18.06 -6.88
CA CYS A 368 -22.23 18.16 -8.17
C CYS A 368 -21.39 17.67 -9.35
N PHE A 369 -20.13 18.12 -9.46
CA PHE A 369 -19.24 17.66 -10.53
C PHE A 369 -19.01 16.15 -10.46
N LEU A 370 -18.70 15.61 -9.28
CA LEU A 370 -18.44 14.17 -9.08
C LEU A 370 -19.66 13.30 -9.35
N ASP A 371 -20.85 13.79 -9.02
CA ASP A 371 -22.12 13.13 -9.33
C ASP A 371 -22.38 13.03 -10.83
N LEU A 372 -22.05 14.10 -11.56
CA LEU A 372 -22.24 14.18 -12.99
C LEU A 372 -21.09 13.54 -13.79
N TYR A 373 -19.94 13.33 -13.18
CA TYR A 373 -18.71 12.85 -13.82
C TYR A 373 -18.95 11.62 -14.72
N HIS A 374 -19.61 10.58 -14.20
CA HIS A 374 -19.87 9.37 -14.97
C HIS A 374 -20.81 9.62 -16.16
N PHE A 375 -21.81 10.49 -16.00
CA PHE A 375 -22.75 10.84 -17.08
C PHE A 375 -22.07 11.68 -18.16
N LEU A 376 -21.18 12.59 -17.78
CA LEU A 376 -20.38 13.39 -18.70
C LEU A 376 -19.39 12.49 -19.48
N GLN A 377 -18.73 11.56 -18.81
CA GLN A 377 -17.83 10.58 -19.43
C GLN A 377 -18.54 9.68 -20.44
N ASN A 378 -19.80 9.30 -20.16
CA ASN A 378 -20.63 8.50 -21.08
C ASN A 378 -21.32 9.33 -22.16
N HIS A 379 -21.00 10.63 -22.31
CA HIS A 379 -21.59 11.54 -23.30
C HIS A 379 -23.13 11.53 -23.29
N ILE A 380 -23.73 11.65 -22.10
CA ILE A 380 -25.20 11.59 -21.94
C ILE A 380 -25.96 12.60 -22.83
N LEU A 381 -25.35 13.76 -23.07
CA LEU A 381 -25.86 14.85 -23.89
C LEU A 381 -24.73 15.39 -24.77
N PRO A 382 -25.04 16.02 -25.92
CA PRO A 382 -24.06 16.76 -26.71
C PRO A 382 -23.37 17.85 -25.90
N ALA A 383 -22.09 18.08 -26.18
CA ALA A 383 -21.26 19.07 -25.48
C ALA A 383 -21.88 20.47 -25.53
N GLU A 384 -22.41 20.86 -26.69
CA GLU A 384 -23.04 22.15 -26.95
C GLU A 384 -24.28 22.35 -26.07
N THR A 385 -25.10 21.32 -25.90
CA THR A 385 -26.30 21.35 -25.07
C THR A 385 -25.96 21.49 -23.59
N ILE A 386 -24.90 20.82 -23.12
CA ILE A 386 -24.47 20.97 -21.73
C ILE A 386 -23.92 22.38 -21.49
N LEU A 387 -23.14 22.91 -22.43
CA LEU A 387 -22.62 24.28 -22.35
C LEU A 387 -23.75 25.31 -22.34
N GLU A 388 -24.77 25.15 -23.19
CA GLU A 388 -25.98 25.99 -23.18
C GLU A 388 -26.62 26.02 -21.78
N ILE A 389 -26.86 24.84 -21.19
CA ILE A 389 -27.42 24.72 -19.83
C ILE A 389 -26.52 25.38 -18.79
N LEU A 390 -25.20 25.21 -18.88
CA LEU A 390 -24.26 25.82 -17.94
C LEU A 390 -24.26 27.35 -18.04
N GLU A 391 -24.31 27.92 -19.24
CA GLU A 391 -24.36 29.37 -19.45
C GLU A 391 -25.70 29.97 -18.97
N GLU A 392 -26.81 29.26 -19.20
CA GLU A 392 -28.12 29.63 -18.63
C GLU A 392 -28.04 29.70 -17.10
N ARG A 393 -27.46 28.69 -16.46
CA ARG A 393 -27.29 28.64 -15.00
C ARG A 393 -26.33 29.70 -14.48
N TYR A 394 -25.23 29.95 -15.19
CA TYR A 394 -24.27 31.00 -14.88
C TYR A 394 -24.95 32.39 -14.85
N THR A 395 -25.85 32.63 -15.80
CA THR A 395 -26.64 33.86 -15.90
C THR A 395 -27.72 33.93 -14.81
N GLN A 396 -28.47 32.84 -14.59
CA GLN A 396 -29.54 32.78 -13.58
C GLN A 396 -29.04 32.98 -12.15
N GLN A 397 -27.83 32.53 -11.83
CA GLN A 397 -27.17 32.74 -10.53
C GLN A 397 -26.46 34.10 -10.42
N ASP A 398 -26.50 34.92 -11.48
CA ASP A 398 -25.79 36.19 -11.58
C ASP A 398 -24.32 36.06 -11.15
N LEU A 399 -23.62 35.07 -11.71
CA LEU A 399 -22.19 34.87 -11.47
C LEU A 399 -21.34 35.90 -12.21
N LYS A 400 -21.90 36.54 -13.25
CA LYS A 400 -21.24 37.60 -14.00
C LYS A 400 -20.94 38.81 -13.12
N SER A 401 -21.89 39.26 -12.28
CA SER A 401 -21.69 40.39 -11.37
C SER A 401 -20.64 40.10 -10.28
N VAL A 402 -20.48 38.83 -9.90
CA VAL A 402 -19.43 38.40 -8.97
C VAL A 402 -18.06 38.51 -9.63
N VAL A 403 -17.95 38.00 -10.86
CA VAL A 403 -16.68 38.01 -11.61
C VAL A 403 -16.32 39.42 -12.06
N SER A 404 -17.28 40.32 -12.29
CA SER A 404 -16.99 41.74 -12.54
C SER A 404 -16.76 42.56 -11.27
N GLU A 405 -16.78 41.94 -10.09
CA GLU A 405 -16.61 42.58 -8.77
C GLU A 405 -17.70 43.62 -8.43
N GLU A 406 -18.81 43.64 -9.18
CA GLU A 406 -20.01 44.43 -8.87
C GLU A 406 -20.72 43.90 -7.63
N ARG A 407 -20.59 42.59 -7.36
CA ARG A 407 -21.17 41.89 -6.22
C ARG A 407 -20.12 41.07 -5.46
N ILE A 408 -20.14 41.15 -4.13
CA ILE A 408 -19.27 40.33 -3.28
C ILE A 408 -19.69 38.85 -3.37
N ALA A 409 -18.73 37.96 -3.67
CA ALA A 409 -18.97 36.53 -3.75
C ALA A 409 -19.43 35.95 -2.40
N THR A 410 -20.43 35.07 -2.44
CA THR A 410 -20.84 34.21 -1.33
C THR A 410 -20.22 32.81 -1.47
N GLU A 411 -20.34 31.97 -0.44
CA GLU A 411 -19.87 30.58 -0.49
C GLU A 411 -20.61 29.76 -1.57
N ASN A 412 -21.92 29.98 -1.73
CA ASN A 412 -22.69 29.33 -2.79
C ASN A 412 -22.19 29.74 -4.18
N ASP A 413 -21.87 31.03 -4.38
CA ASP A 413 -21.32 31.52 -5.66
C ASP A 413 -19.97 30.86 -5.96
N LEU A 414 -19.10 30.76 -4.95
CA LEU A 414 -17.82 30.07 -5.06
C LEU A 414 -18.02 28.62 -5.52
N ILE A 415 -18.90 27.86 -4.87
CA ILE A 415 -19.13 26.46 -5.23
C ILE A 415 -19.75 26.34 -6.63
N CYS A 416 -20.68 27.24 -6.99
CA CYS A 416 -21.25 27.30 -8.34
C CYS A 416 -20.18 27.57 -9.40
N LEU A 417 -19.26 28.51 -9.17
CA LEU A 417 -18.14 28.81 -10.07
C LEU A 417 -17.19 27.61 -10.22
N VAL A 418 -16.88 26.91 -9.12
CA VAL A 418 -16.07 25.68 -9.14
C VAL A 418 -16.74 24.61 -9.99
N ASN A 419 -18.02 24.30 -9.75
CA ASN A 419 -18.72 23.30 -10.53
C ASN A 419 -18.87 23.71 -12.01
N TYR A 420 -19.14 24.99 -12.27
CA TYR A 420 -19.21 25.53 -13.63
C TYR A 420 -17.90 25.31 -14.39
N ILE A 421 -16.76 25.72 -13.81
CA ILE A 421 -15.48 25.60 -14.50
C ILE A 421 -15.05 24.13 -14.65
N LYS A 422 -15.24 23.29 -13.62
CA LYS A 422 -14.90 21.86 -13.70
C LYS A 422 -15.69 21.15 -14.80
N ILE A 423 -17.01 21.36 -14.88
CA ILE A 423 -17.83 20.74 -15.94
C ILE A 423 -17.44 21.30 -17.32
N LYS A 424 -17.25 22.61 -17.43
CA LYS A 424 -16.84 23.27 -18.69
C LYS A 424 -15.51 22.73 -19.22
N THR A 425 -14.52 22.62 -18.34
CA THR A 425 -13.18 22.11 -18.67
C THR A 425 -13.19 20.62 -19.00
N PHE A 426 -13.98 19.82 -18.29
CA PHE A 426 -14.16 18.40 -18.61
C PHE A 426 -14.70 18.18 -20.03
N ILE A 427 -15.66 19.01 -20.45
CA ILE A 427 -16.27 18.93 -21.79
C ILE A 427 -15.36 19.51 -22.87
N LYS A 428 -14.57 20.55 -22.53
CA LYS A 428 -13.63 21.21 -23.44
C LYS A 428 -12.20 21.19 -22.87
N PRO A 429 -11.47 20.06 -22.98
CA PRO A 429 -10.11 19.97 -22.43
C PRO A 429 -9.09 20.91 -23.10
N HIS A 430 -9.35 21.38 -24.33
CA HIS A 430 -8.47 22.32 -25.04
C HIS A 430 -8.33 23.67 -24.33
N LEU A 431 -9.26 24.02 -23.43
CA LEU A 431 -9.20 25.24 -22.63
C LEU A 431 -7.90 25.33 -21.81
N PHE A 432 -7.30 24.21 -21.41
CA PHE A 432 -6.01 24.24 -20.69
C PHE A 432 -4.86 24.86 -21.51
N MET A 433 -4.98 24.88 -22.85
CA MET A 433 -4.01 25.51 -23.75
C MET A 433 -4.25 27.01 -23.95
N GLU A 434 -5.38 27.54 -23.46
CA GLU A 434 -5.79 28.92 -23.68
C GLU A 434 -5.31 29.83 -22.53
N ARG A 435 -4.65 30.93 -22.89
CA ARG A 435 -4.18 31.93 -21.91
C ARG A 435 -5.33 32.63 -21.17
N GLU A 436 -6.47 32.76 -21.84
CA GLU A 436 -7.69 33.33 -21.26
C GLU A 436 -8.25 32.44 -20.15
N TYR A 437 -8.18 31.12 -20.31
CA TYR A 437 -8.61 30.17 -19.29
C TYR A 437 -7.77 30.27 -18.01
N PHE A 438 -6.44 30.33 -18.15
CA PHE A 438 -5.53 30.58 -17.02
C PHE A 438 -5.92 31.87 -16.27
N SER A 439 -6.13 32.95 -17.03
CA SER A 439 -6.46 34.26 -16.47
C SER A 439 -7.84 34.25 -15.79
N THR A 440 -8.80 33.50 -16.34
CA THR A 440 -10.12 33.27 -15.75
C THR A 440 -10.01 32.54 -14.41
N CYS A 441 -9.20 31.49 -14.32
CA CYS A 441 -8.98 30.76 -13.07
C CYS A 441 -8.35 31.66 -11.99
N CYS A 442 -7.32 32.44 -12.34
CA CYS A 442 -6.70 33.39 -11.41
C CYS A 442 -7.72 34.43 -10.92
N LYS A 443 -8.52 34.97 -11.84
CA LYS A 443 -9.59 35.92 -11.49
C LYS A 443 -10.62 35.31 -10.54
N TYR A 444 -11.09 34.09 -10.81
CA TYR A 444 -12.05 33.39 -9.93
C TYR A 444 -11.47 33.15 -8.54
N TYR A 445 -10.19 32.81 -8.45
CA TYR A 445 -9.49 32.70 -7.18
C TYR A 445 -9.46 34.04 -6.43
N ASP A 446 -9.08 35.12 -7.08
CA ASP A 446 -8.94 36.44 -6.47
C ASP A 446 -10.27 37.00 -5.94
N VAL A 447 -11.34 36.95 -6.74
CA VAL A 447 -12.67 37.46 -6.34
C VAL A 447 -13.33 36.66 -5.22
N THR A 448 -12.83 35.45 -4.93
CA THR A 448 -13.36 34.58 -3.87
C THR A 448 -12.44 34.52 -2.65
N LYS A 449 -11.18 34.94 -2.76
CA LYS A 449 -10.12 34.79 -1.73
C LYS A 449 -10.47 35.38 -0.37
N HIS A 450 -11.31 36.42 -0.31
CA HIS A 450 -11.77 37.01 0.96
C HIS A 450 -12.61 36.04 1.80
N LEU A 451 -13.26 35.05 1.18
CA LEU A 451 -14.06 34.04 1.87
C LEU A 451 -13.20 33.16 2.81
N GLN A 452 -11.90 33.03 2.54
CA GLN A 452 -10.98 32.34 3.46
C GLN A 452 -10.96 32.97 4.86
N ASN A 453 -11.19 34.28 4.98
CA ASN A 453 -11.20 34.95 6.27
C ASN A 453 -12.40 34.55 7.15
N LYS A 454 -13.44 33.95 6.56
CA LYS A 454 -14.65 33.46 7.26
C LYS A 454 -14.65 31.94 7.44
N LEU A 455 -13.63 31.26 6.93
CA LEU A 455 -13.54 29.80 6.94
C LEU A 455 -13.27 29.30 8.36
N VAL A 456 -13.94 28.22 8.75
CA VAL A 456 -13.60 27.51 9.99
C VAL A 456 -12.23 26.85 9.80
N GLU A 457 -11.43 26.79 10.87
CA GLU A 457 -10.02 26.35 10.83
C GLU A 457 -9.76 25.07 10.00
N PHE A 458 -10.64 24.07 10.10
CA PHE A 458 -10.46 22.77 9.44
C PHE A 458 -11.30 22.59 8.17
N ASP A 459 -12.05 23.62 7.75
CA ASP A 459 -12.90 23.52 6.57
C ASP A 459 -12.09 23.65 5.28
N TYR A 460 -12.55 22.95 4.24
CA TYR A 460 -11.95 23.01 2.92
C TYR A 460 -12.38 24.29 2.20
N TYR A 461 -11.40 25.04 1.69
CA TYR A 461 -11.69 26.20 0.84
C TYR A 461 -11.74 25.79 -0.64
N ALA A 462 -12.95 25.79 -1.21
CA ALA A 462 -13.18 25.37 -2.59
C ALA A 462 -12.46 26.22 -3.65
N GLY A 463 -12.03 27.44 -3.34
CA GLY A 463 -11.33 28.28 -4.31
C GLY A 463 -9.93 27.76 -4.68
N PHE A 464 -9.34 26.85 -3.89
CA PHE A 464 -8.08 26.20 -4.26
C PHE A 464 -8.18 25.36 -5.53
N GLU A 465 -9.39 24.95 -5.91
CA GLU A 465 -9.65 24.30 -7.20
C GLU A 465 -9.22 25.18 -8.37
N PHE A 466 -9.48 26.49 -8.32
CA PHE A 466 -9.07 27.43 -9.36
C PHE A 466 -7.54 27.56 -9.44
N LEU A 467 -6.86 27.56 -8.29
CA LEU A 467 -5.41 27.63 -8.23
C LEU A 467 -4.78 26.40 -8.90
N ILE A 468 -5.30 25.20 -8.62
CA ILE A 468 -4.83 23.95 -9.22
C ILE A 468 -5.09 23.92 -10.73
N LEU A 469 -6.29 24.31 -11.17
CA LEU A 469 -6.63 24.41 -12.60
C LEU A 469 -5.72 25.43 -13.32
N ALA A 470 -5.39 26.56 -12.69
CA ALA A 470 -4.46 27.55 -13.22
C ALA A 470 -3.06 26.97 -13.36
N ILE A 471 -2.55 26.25 -12.35
CA ILE A 471 -1.24 25.60 -12.40
C ILE A 471 -1.19 24.52 -13.50
N GLN A 472 -2.24 23.71 -13.64
CA GLN A 472 -2.36 22.71 -14.71
C GLN A 472 -2.35 23.35 -16.11
N SER A 473 -3.08 24.47 -16.28
CA SER A 473 -3.06 25.25 -17.52
C SER A 473 -1.69 25.85 -17.80
N TYR A 474 -1.03 26.40 -16.78
CA TYR A 474 0.32 26.95 -16.90
C TYR A 474 1.33 25.91 -17.40
N PHE A 475 1.32 24.69 -16.85
CA PHE A 475 2.16 23.60 -17.35
C PHE A 475 1.85 23.22 -18.78
N THR A 476 0.56 23.18 -19.13
CA THR A 476 0.12 22.82 -20.48
C THR A 476 0.57 23.85 -21.51
N ILE A 477 0.46 25.15 -21.20
CA ILE A 477 0.89 26.25 -22.07
C ILE A 477 2.43 26.30 -22.17
N ASN A 478 3.14 26.10 -21.06
CA ASN A 478 4.60 26.27 -20.99
C ASN A 478 5.39 24.95 -21.00
N LYS A 479 4.83 23.87 -21.55
CA LYS A 479 5.39 22.51 -21.51
C LYS A 479 6.90 22.38 -21.83
N ASP A 480 7.42 23.25 -22.70
CA ASP A 480 8.82 23.21 -23.17
C ASP A 480 9.77 24.13 -22.38
N LYS A 481 9.24 24.96 -21.46
CA LYS A 481 10.01 25.97 -20.70
C LYS A 481 10.15 25.64 -19.21
N VAL A 482 9.57 24.53 -18.77
CA VAL A 482 9.52 24.16 -17.35
C VAL A 482 10.86 23.60 -16.88
N ASN A 483 11.40 24.13 -15.77
CA ASN A 483 12.72 23.79 -15.24
C ASN A 483 12.76 23.88 -13.69
N THR A 484 13.94 23.77 -13.08
CA THR A 484 14.11 23.87 -11.61
C THR A 484 13.52 25.16 -11.05
N GLN A 485 13.68 26.29 -11.75
CA GLN A 485 13.13 27.58 -11.34
C GLN A 485 11.60 27.55 -11.24
N THR A 486 10.94 26.76 -12.09
CA THR A 486 9.49 26.61 -12.04
C THR A 486 9.02 25.97 -10.73
N TYR A 487 9.76 24.99 -10.19
CA TYR A 487 9.44 24.42 -8.87
C TYR A 487 9.50 25.49 -7.78
N PHE A 488 10.53 26.35 -7.78
CA PHE A 488 10.65 27.42 -6.78
C PHE A 488 9.52 28.44 -6.85
N ASN A 489 9.15 28.87 -8.06
CA ASN A 489 8.03 29.78 -8.28
C ASN A 489 6.73 29.20 -7.69
N LEU A 490 6.46 27.91 -7.95
CA LEU A 490 5.26 27.24 -7.47
C LEU A 490 5.30 26.89 -5.98
N ILE A 491 6.47 26.57 -5.42
CA ILE A 491 6.65 26.40 -3.97
C ILE A 491 6.23 27.68 -3.25
N VAL A 492 6.72 28.84 -3.70
CA VAL A 492 6.34 30.13 -3.10
C VAL A 492 4.85 30.41 -3.26
N LEU A 493 4.27 30.10 -4.42
CA LEU A 493 2.83 30.25 -4.65
C LEU A 493 1.98 29.40 -3.69
N ILE A 494 2.33 28.12 -3.53
CA ILE A 494 1.58 27.18 -2.70
C ILE A 494 1.78 27.47 -1.21
N GLU A 495 2.99 27.81 -0.77
CA GLU A 495 3.24 28.28 0.61
C GLU A 495 2.41 29.53 0.93
N ASN A 496 2.32 30.48 -0.01
CA ASN A 496 1.47 31.67 0.17
C ASN A 496 -0.01 31.28 0.37
N ALA A 497 -0.52 30.34 -0.43
CA ALA A 497 -1.88 29.84 -0.33
C ALA A 497 -2.14 29.12 1.02
N LEU A 498 -1.17 28.34 1.50
CA LEU A 498 -1.26 27.58 2.76
C LEU A 498 -1.14 28.45 4.02
N THR A 499 -0.65 29.70 3.91
CA THR A 499 -0.56 30.62 5.06
C THR A 499 -1.90 30.83 5.76
N LYS A 500 -3.00 30.88 4.98
CA LYS A 500 -4.36 31.10 5.51
C LYS A 500 -5.12 29.82 5.81
N ASN A 501 -4.82 28.73 5.10
CA ASN A 501 -5.42 27.42 5.34
C ASN A 501 -4.32 26.35 5.32
N SER A 502 -3.70 26.15 6.48
CA SER A 502 -2.60 25.19 6.65
C SER A 502 -3.04 23.72 6.66
N TYR A 503 -4.35 23.45 6.61
CA TYR A 503 -4.92 22.11 6.66
C TYR A 503 -5.30 21.56 5.29
N GLU A 504 -5.18 22.36 4.22
CA GLU A 504 -5.47 21.85 2.88
C GLU A 504 -4.42 20.81 2.46
N PHE A 505 -4.84 19.55 2.36
CA PHE A 505 -3.96 18.43 2.13
C PHE A 505 -3.56 18.29 0.66
N HIS A 506 -4.39 18.66 -0.33
CA HIS A 506 -3.98 18.52 -1.74
C HIS A 506 -2.81 19.46 -2.05
N LEU A 507 -2.91 20.72 -1.62
CA LEU A 507 -1.82 21.68 -1.75
C LEU A 507 -0.56 21.24 -1.01
N GLN A 508 -0.69 20.66 0.19
CA GLN A 508 0.44 20.08 0.92
C GLN A 508 1.09 18.90 0.20
N LEU A 509 0.30 18.01 -0.41
CA LEU A 509 0.81 16.89 -1.21
C LEU A 509 1.52 17.38 -2.48
N TRP A 510 0.92 18.33 -3.21
CA TRP A 510 1.58 18.97 -4.35
C TRP A 510 2.89 19.63 -3.93
N LEU A 511 2.89 20.36 -2.82
CA LEU A 511 4.08 20.99 -2.26
C LEU A 511 5.18 19.97 -1.90
N ALA A 512 4.81 18.81 -1.33
CA ALA A 512 5.75 17.73 -1.05
C ALA A 512 6.39 17.17 -2.33
N HIS A 513 5.61 17.03 -3.41
CA HIS A 513 6.13 16.66 -4.73
C HIS A 513 7.08 17.73 -5.29
N MET A 514 6.73 19.01 -5.22
CA MET A 514 7.60 20.10 -5.67
C MET A 514 8.92 20.11 -4.90
N TYR A 515 8.89 20.01 -3.57
CA TYR A 515 10.10 19.92 -2.75
C TYR A 515 10.93 18.69 -3.08
N SER A 516 10.30 17.54 -3.32
CA SER A 516 10.97 16.31 -3.69
C SER A 516 11.75 16.42 -5.02
N ASN A 517 11.35 17.32 -5.91
CA ASN A 517 12.07 17.60 -7.16
C ASN A 517 13.17 18.68 -7.03
N THR A 518 13.36 19.23 -5.83
CA THR A 518 14.44 20.17 -5.49
C THR A 518 15.45 19.54 -4.53
N ASN A 519 16.51 20.27 -4.23
CA ASN A 519 17.50 19.86 -3.23
C ASN A 519 17.07 20.09 -1.76
N LEU A 520 15.77 20.30 -1.51
CA LEU A 520 15.22 20.64 -0.20
C LEU A 520 14.45 19.45 0.39
N SER A 521 15.07 18.73 1.34
CA SER A 521 14.45 17.54 1.97
C SER A 521 13.80 17.83 3.33
N SER A 522 14.28 18.84 4.05
CA SER A 522 13.79 19.26 5.38
C SER A 522 12.27 19.58 5.40
N PRO A 523 11.71 20.33 4.44
CA PRO A 523 10.28 20.63 4.41
C PRO A 523 9.37 19.39 4.32
N LEU A 524 9.84 18.28 3.74
CA LEU A 524 9.04 17.06 3.61
C LEU A 524 8.64 16.48 4.97
N ALA A 525 9.53 16.53 5.96
CA ALA A 525 9.24 16.09 7.32
C ALA A 525 8.20 16.98 8.00
N ARG A 526 8.27 18.30 7.79
CA ARG A 526 7.26 19.26 8.27
C ARG A 526 5.88 18.96 7.67
N ILE A 527 5.81 18.80 6.35
CA ILE A 527 4.55 18.51 5.66
C ILE A 527 3.96 17.17 6.12
N TYR A 528 4.80 16.13 6.20
CA TYR A 528 4.38 14.81 6.69
C TYR A 528 3.76 14.88 8.10
N GLN A 529 4.37 15.66 9.00
CA GLN A 529 3.88 15.87 10.36
C GLN A 529 2.58 16.70 10.41
N ASN A 530 2.47 17.74 9.58
CA ASN A 530 1.27 18.58 9.48
C ASN A 530 0.05 17.78 8.98
N LEU A 531 0.26 16.90 7.99
CA LEU A 531 -0.76 15.97 7.51
C LEU A 531 -1.12 14.87 8.52
N LYS A 532 -0.35 14.72 9.61
CA LYS A 532 -0.55 13.73 10.67
C LYS A 532 -0.68 12.30 10.13
N ILE A 533 0.14 11.94 9.13
CA ILE A 533 0.14 10.61 8.50
C ILE A 533 0.43 9.53 9.54
N LYS A 534 -0.51 8.60 9.74
CA LYS A 534 -0.44 7.55 10.77
C LYS A 534 -1.04 6.23 10.29
N ASN A 535 -0.65 5.14 10.95
CA ASN A 535 -1.19 3.79 10.73
C ASN A 535 -1.13 3.39 9.25
N LEU A 536 -2.24 2.94 8.67
CA LEU A 536 -2.31 2.50 7.26
C LEU A 536 -1.90 3.58 6.26
N GLN A 537 -2.07 4.87 6.58
CA GLN A 537 -1.64 5.95 5.69
C GLN A 537 -0.12 5.94 5.48
N ILE A 538 0.64 5.33 6.39
CA ILE A 538 2.08 5.14 6.21
C ILE A 538 2.34 4.26 4.99
N ASP A 539 1.58 3.17 4.81
CA ASP A 539 1.70 2.26 3.66
C ASP A 539 1.19 2.88 2.35
N THR A 540 0.11 3.67 2.42
CA THR A 540 -0.52 4.21 1.20
C THR A 540 0.05 5.56 0.76
N LEU A 541 0.50 6.40 1.69
CA LEU A 541 0.97 7.77 1.41
C LEU A 541 2.47 7.98 1.71
N GLY A 542 3.13 7.07 2.43
CA GLY A 542 4.51 7.26 2.86
C GLY A 542 5.50 7.45 1.70
N SER A 543 5.25 6.77 0.58
CA SER A 543 6.06 6.84 -0.64
C SER A 543 6.16 8.26 -1.21
N HIS A 544 5.12 9.10 -1.08
CA HIS A 544 5.15 10.49 -1.53
C HIS A 544 6.21 11.35 -0.80
N PHE A 545 6.73 10.88 0.33
CA PHE A 545 7.69 11.61 1.17
C PHE A 545 9.05 10.92 1.26
N THR A 546 9.07 9.59 1.21
CA THR A 546 10.31 8.83 1.42
C THR A 546 10.96 8.34 0.13
N ASN A 547 10.34 8.52 -1.04
CA ASN A 547 10.98 8.14 -2.30
C ASN A 547 12.30 8.91 -2.49
N HIS A 548 13.37 8.16 -2.80
CA HIS A 548 14.75 8.66 -2.93
C HIS A 548 15.31 9.44 -1.72
N ILE A 549 14.63 9.45 -0.57
CA ILE A 549 15.01 10.32 0.55
C ILE A 549 16.40 9.98 1.13
N SER A 550 16.79 8.69 1.13
CA SER A 550 18.11 8.23 1.56
C SER A 550 19.25 8.70 0.66
N SER A 551 18.92 9.14 -0.56
CA SER A 551 19.85 9.78 -1.49
C SER A 551 19.78 11.30 -1.44
N LYS A 552 19.01 11.88 -0.50
CA LYS A 552 18.86 13.34 -0.34
C LYS A 552 19.32 13.84 1.03
N THR A 553 19.21 13.01 2.07
CA THR A 553 19.65 13.35 3.43
C THR A 553 20.06 12.12 4.24
N ARG A 554 21.02 12.29 5.16
CA ARG A 554 21.44 11.25 6.14
C ARG A 554 20.55 11.20 7.38
N LYS A 555 19.88 12.30 7.71
CA LYS A 555 18.99 12.40 8.88
C LYS A 555 17.55 12.18 8.44
N ASN A 556 17.05 10.97 8.69
CA ASN A 556 15.70 10.62 8.27
C ASN A 556 14.93 9.84 9.32
N ASP A 557 14.06 10.57 10.01
CA ASP A 557 13.14 10.01 11.00
C ASP A 557 11.90 9.38 10.35
N LEU A 558 11.55 9.75 9.11
CA LEU A 558 10.40 9.21 8.37
C LEU A 558 10.59 7.73 8.04
N ILE A 559 11.78 7.33 7.55
CA ILE A 559 12.10 5.91 7.31
C ILE A 559 12.01 5.12 8.62
N SER A 560 12.54 5.70 9.70
CA SER A 560 12.53 5.06 11.02
C SER A 560 11.10 4.91 11.57
N ALA A 561 10.22 5.89 11.32
CA ALA A 561 8.81 5.82 11.67
C ALA A 561 8.08 4.75 10.84
N ALA A 562 8.34 4.67 9.53
CA ALA A 562 7.77 3.65 8.66
C ALA A 562 8.18 2.23 9.08
N MET A 563 9.46 1.99 9.38
CA MET A 563 9.93 0.69 9.89
C MET A 563 9.30 0.31 11.24
N LYS A 564 9.05 1.29 12.12
CA LYS A 564 8.33 1.05 13.39
C LYS A 564 6.90 0.63 13.14
N PHE A 565 6.21 1.22 12.17
CA PHE A 565 4.85 0.82 11.81
C PHE A 565 4.78 -0.66 11.40
N TYR A 566 5.66 -1.12 10.51
CA TYR A 566 5.66 -2.53 10.09
C TYR A 566 6.00 -3.49 11.23
N SER A 567 7.03 -3.17 12.02
CA SER A 567 7.49 -4.05 13.09
C SER A 567 6.60 -4.06 14.33
N GLN A 568 6.00 -2.91 14.70
CA GLN A 568 5.26 -2.76 15.96
C GLN A 568 3.75 -2.77 15.79
N ASN A 569 3.21 -2.43 14.62
CA ASN A 569 1.78 -2.41 14.35
C ASN A 569 1.39 -3.55 13.43
N VAL A 570 1.92 -3.61 12.21
CA VAL A 570 1.52 -4.63 11.21
C VAL A 570 1.76 -6.04 11.71
N ALA A 571 3.00 -6.36 12.08
CA ALA A 571 3.37 -7.69 12.57
C ALA A 571 2.70 -8.06 13.91
N ALA A 572 2.31 -7.07 14.72
CA ALA A 572 1.76 -7.28 16.06
C ALA A 572 0.23 -7.33 16.13
N GLU A 573 -0.46 -6.64 15.23
CA GLU A 573 -1.92 -6.42 15.31
C GLU A 573 -2.69 -7.28 14.30
N LEU A 574 -2.15 -7.47 13.07
CA LEU A 574 -2.90 -8.11 12.00
C LEU A 574 -3.11 -9.63 12.17
N PRO A 575 -2.10 -10.44 12.58
CA PRO A 575 -2.35 -11.87 12.79
C PRO A 575 -3.41 -12.14 13.88
N PRO A 576 -3.40 -11.45 15.05
CA PRO A 576 -4.47 -11.56 16.03
C PRO A 576 -5.84 -11.11 15.51
N MET A 577 -5.93 -10.11 14.62
CA MET A 577 -7.20 -9.71 14.00
C MET A 577 -7.79 -10.83 13.12
N VAL A 578 -6.96 -11.51 12.33
CA VAL A 578 -7.40 -12.67 11.53
C VAL A 578 -7.85 -13.80 12.46
N MET A 579 -7.07 -14.11 13.51
CA MET A 579 -7.46 -15.12 14.51
C MET A 579 -8.78 -14.78 15.20
N SER A 580 -9.01 -13.51 15.53
CA SER A 580 -10.24 -13.02 16.15
C SER A 580 -11.47 -13.27 15.26
N CYS A 581 -11.32 -13.24 13.93
CA CYS A 581 -12.42 -13.54 13.02
C CYS A 581 -12.91 -14.99 13.18
N PHE A 582 -11.98 -15.92 13.42
CA PHE A 582 -12.29 -17.31 13.71
C PHE A 582 -12.87 -17.46 15.13
N GLU A 583 -12.19 -16.91 16.14
CA GLU A 583 -12.63 -17.00 17.55
C GLU A 583 -14.02 -16.41 17.81
N HIS A 584 -14.41 -15.36 17.08
CA HIS A 584 -15.73 -14.70 17.21
C HIS A 584 -16.72 -15.06 16.09
N SER A 585 -16.37 -15.97 15.18
CA SER A 585 -17.22 -16.37 14.04
C SER A 585 -17.67 -15.23 13.12
N THR A 586 -16.82 -14.21 12.90
CA THR A 586 -17.09 -13.11 11.97
C THR A 586 -16.56 -13.44 10.57
N PHE A 587 -17.11 -14.48 9.96
CA PHE A 587 -16.63 -15.03 8.69
C PHE A 587 -16.83 -14.11 7.49
N SER A 588 -17.84 -13.23 7.50
CA SER A 588 -18.05 -12.27 6.41
C SER A 588 -16.90 -11.26 6.25
N LYS A 589 -16.14 -11.01 7.32
CA LYS A 589 -14.96 -10.12 7.30
C LYS A 589 -13.63 -10.86 7.18
N LEU A 590 -13.61 -12.18 7.33
CA LEU A 590 -12.39 -13.00 7.34
C LEU A 590 -11.55 -12.79 6.07
N LYS A 591 -12.18 -12.87 4.90
CA LYS A 591 -11.51 -12.66 3.61
C LYS A 591 -10.86 -11.27 3.56
N GLY A 592 -11.59 -10.23 3.94
CA GLY A 592 -11.09 -8.86 3.93
C GLY A 592 -9.89 -8.65 4.85
N PHE A 593 -9.95 -9.16 6.09
CA PHE A 593 -8.81 -9.06 7.02
C PHE A 593 -7.57 -9.83 6.55
N LEU A 594 -7.77 -10.99 5.93
CA LEU A 594 -6.68 -11.80 5.43
C LEU A 594 -6.01 -11.17 4.20
N GLU A 595 -6.80 -10.72 3.22
CA GLU A 595 -6.30 -9.98 2.07
C GLU A 595 -5.59 -8.69 2.53
N PHE A 596 -6.15 -7.98 3.51
CA PHE A 596 -5.53 -6.80 4.09
C PHE A 596 -4.17 -7.11 4.73
N LYS A 597 -4.07 -8.16 5.57
CA LYS A 597 -2.80 -8.60 6.16
C LYS A 597 -1.75 -8.89 5.10
N ILE A 598 -2.11 -9.70 4.10
CA ILE A 598 -1.20 -10.10 3.03
C ILE A 598 -0.71 -8.89 2.24
N ARG A 599 -1.63 -8.00 1.85
CA ARG A 599 -1.32 -6.80 1.06
C ARG A 599 -0.38 -5.84 1.77
N VAL A 600 -0.56 -5.64 3.07
CA VAL A 600 0.28 -4.71 3.85
C VAL A 600 1.63 -5.34 4.19
N GLU A 601 1.68 -6.63 4.55
CA GLU A 601 2.96 -7.30 4.86
C GLU A 601 3.87 -7.43 3.63
N ASN A 602 3.27 -7.69 2.46
CA ASN A 602 3.95 -7.85 1.17
C ASN A 602 3.81 -6.59 0.28
N SER A 603 3.79 -5.40 0.88
CA SER A 603 3.65 -4.16 0.11
C SER A 603 4.99 -3.73 -0.53
N ILE A 604 4.93 -3.11 -1.70
CA ILE A 604 6.10 -2.51 -2.37
C ILE A 604 6.73 -1.46 -1.46
N PHE A 605 5.92 -0.66 -0.77
CA PHE A 605 6.40 0.40 0.11
C PHE A 605 7.19 -0.14 1.31
N HIS A 606 6.77 -1.29 1.87
CA HIS A 606 7.54 -1.96 2.93
C HIS A 606 8.93 -2.35 2.44
N VAL A 607 9.01 -2.95 1.25
CA VAL A 607 10.28 -3.37 0.67
C VAL A 607 11.16 -2.16 0.34
N ASP A 608 10.60 -1.11 -0.28
CA ASP A 608 11.35 0.14 -0.52
C ASP A 608 11.87 0.75 0.79
N THR A 609 11.05 0.78 1.85
CA THR A 609 11.47 1.27 3.18
C THR A 609 12.64 0.46 3.74
N ILE A 610 12.66 -0.87 3.54
CA ILE A 610 13.80 -1.72 3.90
C ILE A 610 15.04 -1.33 3.09
N LEU A 611 14.92 -1.17 1.77
CA LEU A 611 16.03 -0.78 0.90
C LEU A 611 16.60 0.59 1.27
N LYS A 612 15.74 1.59 1.49
CA LYS A 612 16.14 2.92 1.95
C LYS A 612 16.76 2.88 3.35
N SER A 613 16.32 1.97 4.22
CA SER A 613 16.96 1.73 5.52
C SER A 613 18.35 1.14 5.36
N ILE A 614 18.56 0.16 4.47
CA ILE A 614 19.87 -0.42 4.18
C ILE A 614 20.82 0.68 3.70
N GLN A 615 20.41 1.48 2.70
CA GLN A 615 21.19 2.59 2.17
C GLN A 615 21.55 3.62 3.25
N ASN A 616 20.59 4.05 4.07
CA ASN A 616 20.83 5.01 5.15
C ASN A 616 21.80 4.45 6.21
N ASN A 617 21.69 3.16 6.59
CA ASN A 617 22.64 2.54 7.52
C ASN A 617 24.06 2.45 6.89
N ARG A 618 24.21 2.17 5.59
CA ARG A 618 25.52 2.15 4.90
C ARG A 618 26.20 3.51 4.85
N LEU A 619 25.43 4.57 4.62
CA LEU A 619 25.92 5.94 4.58
C LEU A 619 26.30 6.48 5.97
N ARG A 620 25.83 5.84 7.04
CA ARG A 620 26.25 6.12 8.42
C ARG A 620 27.54 5.37 8.76
N GLU A 621 28.47 6.04 9.43
CA GLU A 621 29.73 5.43 9.84
C GLU A 621 29.55 4.59 11.12
N GLY A 622 30.09 3.37 11.13
CA GLY A 622 30.08 2.49 12.31
C GLY A 622 30.64 1.09 12.04
N ASP A 623 31.30 0.49 13.03
CA ASP A 623 32.02 -0.78 12.87
C ASP A 623 31.11 -2.00 12.67
N LYS A 624 29.84 -1.93 13.10
CA LYS A 624 28.86 -3.04 13.08
C LYS A 624 27.73 -2.90 12.05
N VAL A 625 27.87 -1.98 11.09
CA VAL A 625 26.80 -1.67 10.11
C VAL A 625 26.42 -2.90 9.28
N ILE A 626 27.40 -3.67 8.79
CA ILE A 626 27.17 -4.85 7.95
C ILE A 626 26.43 -5.95 8.71
N GLU A 627 26.85 -6.24 9.94
CA GLU A 627 26.22 -7.25 10.81
C GLU A 627 24.76 -6.88 11.11
N LYS A 628 24.52 -5.60 11.41
CA LYS A 628 23.17 -5.09 11.64
C LYS A 628 22.29 -5.23 10.40
N ILE A 629 22.79 -4.85 9.23
CA ILE A 629 22.04 -4.98 7.97
C ILE A 629 21.67 -6.45 7.70
N LYS A 630 22.64 -7.35 7.86
CA LYS A 630 22.44 -8.79 7.69
C LYS A 630 21.39 -9.36 8.64
N ALA A 631 21.38 -8.93 9.90
CA ALA A 631 20.46 -9.42 10.90
C ALA A 631 19.05 -8.85 10.74
N ASP A 632 18.93 -7.54 10.47
CA ASP A 632 17.66 -6.82 10.58
C ASP A 632 16.86 -6.80 9.26
N TYR A 633 17.53 -6.82 8.11
CA TYR A 633 16.88 -6.55 6.81
C TYR A 633 16.92 -7.72 5.82
N ILE A 634 18.04 -8.44 5.73
CA ILE A 634 18.21 -9.52 4.74
C ILE A 634 17.19 -10.65 4.89
N PRO A 635 16.81 -11.13 6.09
CA PRO A 635 15.78 -12.15 6.23
C PRO A 635 14.43 -11.74 5.62
N SER A 636 14.06 -10.46 5.77
CA SER A 636 12.84 -9.91 5.19
C SER A 636 12.93 -9.85 3.66
N LEU A 637 14.06 -9.38 3.10
CA LEU A 637 14.28 -9.40 1.64
C LEU A 637 14.27 -10.83 1.08
N LYS A 638 14.80 -11.81 1.80
CA LYS A 638 14.71 -13.23 1.41
C LYS A 638 13.27 -13.72 1.42
N LYS A 639 12.48 -13.41 2.45
CA LYS A 639 11.05 -13.76 2.48
C LYS A 639 10.31 -13.19 1.27
N VAL A 640 10.57 -11.93 0.95
CA VAL A 640 10.00 -11.25 -0.22
C VAL A 640 10.47 -11.88 -1.52
N TYR A 641 11.77 -12.19 -1.64
CA TYR A 641 12.30 -12.87 -2.81
C TYR A 641 11.65 -14.24 -3.04
N HIS A 642 11.46 -15.03 -2.00
CA HIS A 642 10.74 -16.31 -2.13
C HIS A 642 9.30 -16.10 -2.60
N THR A 643 8.68 -14.97 -2.26
CA THR A 643 7.37 -14.58 -2.81
C THR A 643 7.48 -14.26 -4.31
N LEU A 644 8.55 -13.57 -4.75
CA LEU A 644 8.83 -13.26 -6.15
C LEU A 644 9.31 -14.44 -7.02
N ILE A 645 10.00 -15.45 -6.47
CA ILE A 645 10.40 -16.64 -7.24
C ILE A 645 9.17 -17.45 -7.65
N LEU A 646 8.21 -17.53 -6.74
CA LEU A 646 7.08 -18.44 -6.80
C LEU A 646 5.94 -17.90 -7.67
N ASP A 647 6.24 -17.06 -8.67
CA ASP A 647 5.34 -16.35 -9.60
C ASP A 647 4.02 -17.12 -9.82
N GLY A 648 3.08 -16.84 -8.90
CA GLY A 648 1.72 -17.32 -8.91
C GLY A 648 0.82 -16.09 -8.92
N SER A 649 -0.32 -16.17 -9.59
CA SER A 649 -1.29 -15.05 -9.65
C SER A 649 -2.02 -14.81 -8.31
N ASP A 650 -1.73 -15.59 -7.29
CA ASP A 650 -2.47 -15.66 -6.04
C ASP A 650 -2.12 -14.52 -5.09
N VAL A 651 -3.08 -14.16 -4.23
CA VAL A 651 -2.95 -13.00 -3.33
C VAL A 651 -1.75 -13.15 -2.39
N ASP A 652 -1.50 -14.35 -1.87
CA ASP A 652 -0.41 -14.68 -0.95
C ASP A 652 0.97 -14.81 -1.60
N LEU A 653 1.04 -14.83 -2.94
CA LEU A 653 2.27 -15.04 -3.72
C LEU A 653 2.72 -13.81 -4.52
N LYS A 654 2.10 -12.64 -4.30
CA LYS A 654 2.41 -11.41 -5.05
C LYS A 654 2.87 -10.26 -4.14
N LEU A 655 3.74 -9.40 -4.67
CA LEU A 655 3.97 -8.05 -4.15
C LEU A 655 2.80 -7.12 -4.51
N HIS A 656 2.36 -6.33 -3.53
CA HIS A 656 1.19 -5.45 -3.68
C HIS A 656 1.58 -3.98 -3.70
N ASP A 657 1.10 -3.25 -4.71
CA ASP A 657 1.14 -1.78 -4.71
C ASP A 657 -0.11 -1.26 -3.99
N ASN A 658 0.09 -0.67 -2.81
CA ASN A 658 -0.97 -0.02 -2.03
C ASN A 658 -0.84 1.52 -2.07
N GLY A 659 0.11 2.06 -2.83
CA GLY A 659 0.32 3.50 -2.94
C GLY A 659 -0.90 4.20 -3.54
N ASP A 660 -1.34 5.29 -2.91
CA ASP A 660 -2.48 6.07 -3.40
C ASP A 660 -2.06 7.00 -4.54
N ARG A 661 -2.22 6.51 -5.77
CA ARG A 661 -1.92 7.27 -6.99
C ARG A 661 -3.00 8.30 -7.37
N ASN A 662 -4.16 8.26 -6.72
CA ASN A 662 -5.31 9.08 -7.10
C ASN A 662 -5.43 10.34 -6.25
N ILE A 663 -5.00 10.29 -4.99
CA ILE A 663 -5.18 11.40 -4.04
C ILE A 663 -4.56 12.71 -4.50
N LEU A 664 -3.43 12.65 -5.23
CA LEU A 664 -2.75 13.84 -5.76
C LEU A 664 -3.61 14.59 -6.79
N TRP A 665 -4.45 13.85 -7.53
CA TRP A 665 -5.32 14.35 -8.58
C TRP A 665 -6.78 14.37 -8.16
N ALA A 666 -7.09 14.16 -6.87
CA ALA A 666 -8.44 14.28 -6.32
C ALA A 666 -8.90 15.75 -6.17
N CYS A 667 -8.40 16.62 -7.04
CA CYS A 667 -8.58 18.07 -7.09
C CYS A 667 -8.50 18.54 -8.55
N GLY A 668 -8.77 19.82 -8.80
CA GLY A 668 -8.94 20.34 -10.15
C GLY A 668 -10.13 19.67 -10.85
N ASP A 669 -9.93 19.19 -12.06
CA ASP A 669 -10.96 18.47 -12.83
C ASP A 669 -11.01 16.95 -12.55
N HIS A 670 -10.30 16.48 -11.51
CA HIS A 670 -10.17 15.07 -11.15
C HIS A 670 -9.60 14.18 -12.26
N GLN A 671 -8.88 14.76 -13.22
CA GLN A 671 -8.19 14.05 -14.29
C GLN A 671 -6.67 14.14 -14.16
N VAL A 672 -6.01 13.07 -14.59
CA VAL A 672 -4.55 13.03 -14.71
C VAL A 672 -4.17 13.53 -16.09
N HIS A 673 -3.63 14.75 -16.17
CA HIS A 673 -3.16 15.32 -17.42
C HIS A 673 -1.69 14.96 -17.67
N PRO A 674 -1.30 14.41 -18.84
CA PRO A 674 0.06 13.90 -19.07
C PRO A 674 1.17 14.94 -18.86
N VAL A 675 0.94 16.21 -19.23
CA VAL A 675 1.93 17.28 -19.11
C VAL A 675 2.13 17.69 -17.64
N PRO A 676 1.08 18.10 -16.90
CA PRO A 676 1.17 18.28 -15.45
C PRO A 676 1.72 17.06 -14.71
N GLN A 677 1.27 15.85 -15.04
CA GLN A 677 1.73 14.63 -14.37
C GLN A 677 3.23 14.43 -14.52
N LYS A 678 3.77 14.56 -15.72
CA LYS A 678 5.22 14.42 -15.96
C LYS A 678 6.06 15.39 -15.13
N PHE A 679 5.51 16.54 -14.77
CA PHE A 679 6.20 17.54 -13.96
C PHE A 679 6.02 17.33 -12.46
N VAL A 680 4.79 17.12 -11.98
CA VAL A 680 4.51 16.91 -10.55
C VAL A 680 5.04 15.57 -10.08
N GLU A 681 4.87 14.52 -10.89
CA GLU A 681 5.38 13.16 -10.66
C GLU A 681 6.65 12.94 -11.49
N SER A 682 7.61 13.86 -11.36
CA SER A 682 8.93 13.71 -11.98
C SER A 682 9.73 12.58 -11.31
N ARG A 683 10.90 12.21 -11.87
CA ARG A 683 11.75 11.09 -11.42
C ARG A 683 11.92 10.99 -9.89
N PHE A 684 12.06 12.11 -9.18
CA PHE A 684 12.36 12.13 -7.74
C PHE A 684 11.13 12.21 -6.82
N SER A 685 9.93 12.28 -7.41
CA SER A 685 8.64 12.40 -6.73
C SER A 685 7.61 11.38 -7.22
N CYS A 686 7.88 10.66 -8.32
CA CYS A 686 7.03 9.58 -8.79
C CYS A 686 7.07 8.39 -7.82
N LEU A 687 5.97 7.62 -7.79
CA LEU A 687 5.89 6.40 -7.01
C LEU A 687 6.73 5.29 -7.66
N VAL A 688 7.54 4.61 -6.86
CA VAL A 688 8.34 3.46 -7.30
C VAL A 688 7.44 2.29 -7.71
N ASP A 689 7.85 1.54 -8.72
CA ASP A 689 7.14 0.36 -9.20
C ASP A 689 7.78 -0.95 -8.71
N ILE A 690 7.15 -2.08 -9.05
CA ILE A 690 7.60 -3.41 -8.66
C ILE A 690 8.99 -3.70 -9.25
N ASP A 691 9.26 -3.27 -10.48
CA ASP A 691 10.52 -3.55 -11.17
C ASP A 691 11.68 -2.80 -10.50
N TYR A 692 11.51 -1.53 -10.16
CA TYR A 692 12.49 -0.73 -9.43
C TYR A 692 12.87 -1.38 -8.10
N VAL A 693 11.86 -1.75 -7.31
CA VAL A 693 12.07 -2.38 -5.99
C VAL A 693 12.67 -3.79 -6.13
N SER A 694 12.27 -4.56 -7.14
CA SER A 694 12.80 -5.91 -7.38
C SER A 694 14.28 -5.87 -7.78
N ILE A 695 14.67 -4.95 -8.66
CA ILE A 695 16.07 -4.77 -9.07
C ILE A 695 16.94 -4.40 -7.86
N TRP A 696 16.51 -3.42 -7.07
CA TRP A 696 17.27 -3.02 -5.87
C TRP A 696 17.28 -4.09 -4.78
N MET A 697 16.18 -4.82 -4.58
CA MET A 697 16.17 -5.98 -3.67
C MET A 697 17.19 -7.04 -4.08
N LEU A 698 17.21 -7.42 -5.36
CA LEU A 698 18.18 -8.39 -5.88
C LEU A 698 19.60 -7.87 -5.80
N HIS A 699 19.83 -6.58 -6.08
CA HIS A 699 21.10 -5.91 -5.88
C HIS A 699 21.61 -6.10 -4.43
N GLU A 700 20.75 -5.84 -3.43
CA GLU A 700 21.11 -6.02 -2.02
C GLU A 700 21.35 -7.50 -1.64
N LEU A 701 20.50 -8.42 -2.12
CA LEU A 701 20.68 -9.86 -1.88
C LEU A 701 21.98 -10.40 -2.48
N LEU A 702 22.35 -9.97 -3.68
CA LEU A 702 23.62 -10.34 -4.33
C LEU A 702 24.84 -9.90 -3.52
N ILE A 703 24.75 -8.76 -2.83
CA ILE A 703 25.84 -8.21 -2.01
C ILE A 703 25.94 -8.91 -0.66
N TYR A 704 24.82 -9.06 0.05
CA TYR A 704 24.81 -9.49 1.44
C TYR A 704 24.63 -11.00 1.64
N ASP A 705 24.00 -11.70 0.70
CA ASP A 705 23.67 -13.14 0.81
C ASP A 705 24.52 -14.03 -0.11
N GLN A 706 25.82 -13.73 -0.21
CA GLN A 706 26.77 -14.39 -1.14
C GLN A 706 26.94 -15.91 -0.97
N HIS A 707 26.43 -16.48 0.12
CA HIS A 707 26.55 -17.91 0.45
C HIS A 707 25.21 -18.65 0.33
N SER A 708 24.14 -17.96 -0.11
CA SER A 708 22.85 -18.59 -0.34
C SER A 708 22.92 -19.67 -1.43
N ARG A 709 22.11 -20.72 -1.25
CA ARG A 709 21.93 -21.78 -2.26
C ARG A 709 21.21 -21.29 -3.52
N VAL A 710 20.45 -20.21 -3.41
CA VAL A 710 19.71 -19.60 -4.52
C VAL A 710 20.44 -18.38 -5.10
N TRP A 711 21.72 -18.19 -4.75
CA TRP A 711 22.48 -17.00 -5.20
C TRP A 711 22.63 -16.89 -6.72
N GLU A 712 22.81 -18.00 -7.42
CA GLU A 712 22.84 -17.98 -8.90
C GLU A 712 21.45 -17.65 -9.50
N ASP A 713 20.36 -17.98 -8.81
CA ASP A 713 19.02 -17.57 -9.23
C ASP A 713 18.81 -16.05 -9.03
N TYR A 714 19.31 -15.47 -7.91
CA TYR A 714 19.36 -14.01 -7.71
C TYR A 714 20.04 -13.34 -8.91
N LYS A 715 21.20 -13.88 -9.31
CA LYS A 715 22.00 -13.34 -10.40
C LYS A 715 21.26 -13.43 -11.73
N THR A 716 20.73 -14.59 -12.09
CA THR A 716 20.01 -14.78 -13.36
C THR A 716 18.81 -13.84 -13.47
N ARG A 717 18.01 -13.72 -12.41
CA ARG A 717 16.84 -12.82 -12.39
C ARG A 717 17.23 -11.36 -12.44
N TYR A 718 18.28 -10.96 -11.72
CA TYR A 718 18.81 -9.60 -11.77
C TYR A 718 19.23 -9.21 -13.18
N LEU A 719 20.00 -10.06 -13.86
CA LEU A 719 20.44 -9.81 -15.23
C LEU A 719 19.25 -9.74 -16.20
N SER A 720 18.29 -10.66 -16.08
CA SER A 720 17.08 -10.65 -16.91
C SER A 720 16.24 -9.37 -16.75
N LEU A 721 16.12 -8.85 -15.52
CA LEU A 721 15.38 -7.60 -15.27
C LEU A 721 16.10 -6.36 -15.81
N LEU A 722 17.43 -6.36 -15.83
CA LEU A 722 18.23 -5.26 -16.37
C LEU A 722 18.26 -5.23 -17.91
N GLU A 723 18.20 -6.39 -18.57
CA GLU A 723 18.14 -6.47 -20.04
C GLU A 723 16.89 -5.76 -20.60
N ASN A 724 15.81 -5.67 -19.82
CA ASN A 724 14.62 -4.95 -20.20
C ASN A 724 14.84 -3.42 -20.08
N SER A 725 15.18 -2.80 -21.21
CA SER A 725 15.45 -1.35 -21.32
C SER A 725 14.33 -0.42 -20.82
N ILE A 726 13.09 -0.90 -20.70
CA ILE A 726 11.98 -0.12 -20.15
C ILE A 726 12.18 0.10 -18.64
N ASN A 727 12.67 -0.92 -17.94
CA ASN A 727 12.84 -0.91 -16.49
C ASN A 727 13.86 0.15 -16.05
N LEU A 728 14.86 0.45 -16.88
CA LEU A 728 15.93 1.41 -16.54
C LEU A 728 15.53 2.89 -16.70
N LYS A 729 14.38 3.20 -17.29
CA LYS A 729 13.96 4.59 -17.56
C LYS A 729 13.60 5.37 -16.30
N SER A 730 13.17 4.69 -15.24
CA SER A 730 12.82 5.29 -13.94
C SER A 730 14.04 5.63 -13.09
N PHE A 731 15.20 5.06 -13.40
CA PHE A 731 16.43 5.23 -12.62
C PHE A 731 17.19 6.51 -13.01
N SER A 732 17.86 7.12 -12.03
CA SER A 732 18.79 8.23 -12.28
C SER A 732 20.05 7.76 -13.01
N SER A 733 20.80 8.69 -13.62
CA SER A 733 22.06 8.37 -14.30
C SER A 733 23.04 7.65 -13.37
N MET A 734 23.14 8.08 -12.11
CA MET A 734 24.02 7.45 -11.12
C MET A 734 23.51 6.08 -10.69
N GLU A 735 22.20 5.88 -10.54
CA GLU A 735 21.64 4.54 -10.27
C GLU A 735 21.93 3.57 -11.43
N GLN A 736 21.77 4.02 -12.68
CA GLN A 736 22.12 3.21 -13.85
C GLN A 736 23.61 2.83 -13.85
N VAL A 737 24.51 3.76 -13.51
CA VAL A 737 25.94 3.46 -13.37
C VAL A 737 26.20 2.39 -12.32
N ILE A 738 25.53 2.44 -11.16
CA ILE A 738 25.68 1.44 -10.09
C ILE A 738 25.20 0.07 -10.58
N LEU A 739 24.01 0.01 -11.17
CA LEU A 739 23.39 -1.22 -11.63
C LEU A 739 24.19 -1.90 -12.75
N SER A 740 24.57 -1.14 -13.78
CA SER A 740 25.41 -1.63 -14.89
C SER A 740 26.83 -1.99 -14.43
N SER A 741 27.34 -1.33 -13.40
CA SER A 741 28.62 -1.71 -12.81
C SER A 741 28.55 -3.08 -12.15
N LEU A 742 27.49 -3.34 -11.36
CA LEU A 742 27.29 -4.66 -10.75
C LEU A 742 27.06 -5.73 -11.82
N GLU A 743 26.25 -5.45 -12.85
CA GLU A 743 26.05 -6.33 -14.01
C GLU A 743 27.39 -6.74 -14.65
N TRP A 744 28.26 -5.76 -14.92
CA TRP A 744 29.58 -6.02 -15.49
C TRP A 744 30.45 -6.88 -14.58
N LEU A 745 30.46 -6.61 -13.28
CA LEU A 745 31.22 -7.40 -12.30
C LEU A 745 30.72 -8.85 -12.22
N LEU A 746 29.42 -9.08 -12.45
CA LEU A 746 28.80 -10.41 -12.45
C LEU A 746 29.06 -11.20 -13.73
N VAL A 747 29.19 -10.54 -14.88
CA VAL A 747 29.27 -11.20 -16.20
C VAL A 747 30.70 -11.26 -16.74
N LYS A 748 31.45 -10.15 -16.69
CA LYS A 748 32.72 -10.00 -17.42
C LYS A 748 33.93 -10.16 -16.51
N ASP A 749 34.96 -10.81 -17.03
CA ASP A 749 36.25 -10.97 -16.34
C ASP A 749 37.26 -9.85 -16.68
N THR A 750 36.85 -8.89 -17.50
CA THR A 750 37.67 -7.73 -17.86
C THR A 750 37.52 -6.58 -16.85
N PRO A 751 38.59 -5.80 -16.59
CA PRO A 751 38.52 -4.66 -15.68
C PRO A 751 37.40 -3.69 -16.08
N LEU A 752 36.54 -3.33 -15.14
CA LEU A 752 35.51 -2.31 -15.33
C LEU A 752 36.07 -0.93 -14.99
N GLU A 753 35.89 0.02 -15.89
CA GLU A 753 35.98 1.44 -15.60
C GLU A 753 34.57 2.04 -15.70
N PRO A 754 33.87 2.24 -14.57
CA PRO A 754 32.53 2.79 -14.57
C PRO A 754 32.55 4.20 -15.17
N LYS A 755 31.65 4.46 -16.12
CA LYS A 755 31.47 5.78 -16.74
C LYS A 755 30.75 6.71 -15.76
N ILE A 756 31.48 7.22 -14.77
CA ILE A 756 30.98 8.21 -13.82
C ILE A 756 31.13 9.58 -14.47
N GLU A 757 30.02 10.13 -14.94
CA GLU A 757 29.91 11.47 -15.52
C GLU A 757 30.22 12.57 -14.49
N GLU A 758 30.42 13.81 -14.94
CA GLU A 758 30.55 14.96 -14.05
C GLU A 758 29.27 15.20 -13.25
N GLY A 759 29.41 15.75 -12.04
CA GLY A 759 28.27 16.05 -11.18
C GLY A 759 27.28 17.05 -11.81
N PRO A 760 26.01 17.07 -11.37
CA PRO A 760 25.01 17.99 -11.89
C PRO A 760 25.42 19.46 -11.73
N LYS A 761 25.16 20.27 -12.76
CA LYS A 761 25.52 21.71 -12.78
C LYS A 761 24.64 22.57 -11.88
N ASP A 762 23.40 22.16 -11.65
CA ASP A 762 22.43 22.90 -10.83
C ASP A 762 22.42 22.33 -9.40
N PRO A 763 23.00 23.03 -8.41
CA PRO A 763 23.05 22.55 -7.03
C PRO A 763 21.69 22.56 -6.32
N LEU A 764 20.67 23.21 -6.90
CA LEU A 764 19.33 23.30 -6.34
C LEU A 764 18.38 22.21 -6.86
N SER A 765 18.79 21.47 -7.89
CA SER A 765 18.06 20.30 -8.39
C SER A 765 18.19 19.10 -7.46
N ALA A 766 17.14 18.28 -7.36
CA ALA A 766 17.20 16.99 -6.63
C ALA A 766 18.28 16.04 -7.17
N GLU A 767 18.69 16.19 -8.44
CA GLU A 767 19.76 15.39 -9.04
C GLU A 767 21.11 15.57 -8.34
N CYS A 768 21.38 16.78 -7.81
CA CYS A 768 22.66 17.11 -7.17
C CYS A 768 22.94 16.21 -5.96
N ASN A 769 22.07 16.23 -4.94
CA ASN A 769 22.25 15.38 -3.77
C ASN A 769 22.15 13.90 -4.12
N ASN A 770 21.18 13.52 -4.97
CA ASN A 770 21.02 12.15 -5.41
C ASN A 770 22.33 11.58 -5.98
N TYR A 771 23.00 12.34 -6.86
CA TYR A 771 24.27 11.96 -7.45
C TYR A 771 25.36 11.75 -6.38
N TYR A 772 25.60 12.73 -5.50
CA TYR A 772 26.71 12.66 -4.54
C TYR A 772 26.48 11.60 -3.46
N PHE A 773 25.25 11.45 -2.93
CA PHE A 773 24.95 10.41 -1.96
C PHE A 773 25.03 9.01 -2.58
N LEU A 774 24.56 8.82 -3.81
CA LEU A 774 24.70 7.53 -4.50
C LEU A 774 26.15 7.21 -4.84
N LEU A 775 26.98 8.20 -5.17
CA LEU A 775 28.42 8.01 -5.38
C LEU A 775 29.10 7.54 -4.08
N GLN A 776 28.73 8.12 -2.94
CA GLN A 776 29.21 7.67 -1.63
C GLN A 776 28.69 6.27 -1.26
N ASP A 777 27.39 5.99 -1.49
CA ASP A 777 26.82 4.66 -1.25
C ASP A 777 27.49 3.60 -2.13
N TYR A 778 27.80 3.93 -3.38
CA TYR A 778 28.48 3.03 -4.29
C TYR A 778 29.89 2.64 -3.80
N GLU A 779 30.64 3.60 -3.23
CA GLU A 779 31.92 3.31 -2.56
C GLU A 779 31.72 2.31 -1.40
N LYS A 780 30.68 2.49 -0.60
CA LYS A 780 30.35 1.60 0.53
C LYS A 780 29.88 0.23 0.08
N VAL A 781 29.11 0.14 -0.99
CA VAL A 781 28.67 -1.12 -1.61
C VAL A 781 29.89 -1.93 -2.04
N LEU A 782 30.82 -1.33 -2.80
CA LEU A 782 32.04 -2.01 -3.23
C LEU A 782 32.92 -2.43 -2.04
N SER A 783 33.05 -1.57 -1.03
CA SER A 783 33.76 -1.92 0.21
C SER A 783 33.09 -3.11 0.94
N THR A 784 31.76 -3.15 0.95
CA THR A 784 30.98 -4.23 1.58
C THR A 784 31.18 -5.55 0.84
N ILE A 785 31.13 -5.53 -0.50
CA ILE A 785 31.42 -6.72 -1.32
C ILE A 785 32.80 -7.28 -0.97
N ILE A 786 33.83 -6.43 -0.89
CA ILE A 786 35.20 -6.86 -0.53
C ILE A 786 35.23 -7.49 0.87
N LYS A 787 34.58 -6.86 1.86
CA LYS A 787 34.56 -7.33 3.26
C LYS A 787 33.81 -8.66 3.43
N LEU A 788 32.75 -8.89 2.66
CA LEU A 788 31.94 -10.11 2.73
C LEU A 788 32.47 -11.24 1.84
N SER A 789 33.39 -10.95 0.93
CA SER A 789 33.95 -11.94 0.02
C SER A 789 34.81 -12.96 0.76
N SER A 790 34.54 -14.24 0.55
CA SER A 790 35.39 -15.35 0.99
C SER A 790 35.82 -16.18 -0.22
N PRO A 791 36.89 -16.99 -0.16
CA PRO A 791 37.32 -17.81 -1.30
C PRO A 791 36.24 -18.73 -1.88
N ALA A 792 35.20 -19.04 -1.09
CA ALA A 792 34.05 -19.83 -1.51
C ALA A 792 32.93 -19.00 -2.18
N SER A 793 32.89 -17.67 -2.05
CA SER A 793 31.90 -16.81 -2.69
C SER A 793 32.28 -16.42 -4.11
N PHE A 794 31.30 -15.98 -4.90
CA PHE A 794 31.51 -15.52 -6.27
C PHE A 794 32.55 -14.40 -6.36
N PHE A 795 32.43 -13.38 -5.50
CA PHE A 795 33.32 -12.22 -5.48
C PHE A 795 34.69 -12.48 -4.83
N GLY A 796 34.84 -13.54 -4.03
CA GLY A 796 36.14 -13.89 -3.44
C GLY A 796 37.07 -14.66 -4.35
N LYS A 797 36.63 -15.04 -5.56
CA LYS A 797 37.52 -15.54 -6.62
C LYS A 797 38.59 -14.47 -6.92
N LYS A 798 39.87 -14.88 -6.97
CA LYS A 798 41.02 -13.95 -7.06
C LYS A 798 40.88 -12.90 -8.17
N SER A 799 40.38 -13.28 -9.35
CA SER A 799 40.15 -12.36 -10.47
C SER A 799 39.06 -11.33 -10.16
N LYS A 800 37.91 -11.78 -9.66
CA LYS A 800 36.77 -10.92 -9.29
C LYS A 800 37.10 -9.99 -8.13
N LEU A 801 37.76 -10.49 -7.09
CA LEU A 801 38.15 -9.66 -5.94
C LEU A 801 39.11 -8.54 -6.34
N ALA A 802 40.06 -8.82 -7.24
CA ALA A 802 40.97 -7.82 -7.79
C ALA A 802 40.24 -6.77 -8.62
N GLN A 803 39.24 -7.18 -9.43
CA GLN A 803 38.40 -6.29 -10.22
C GLN A 803 37.59 -5.35 -9.33
N VAL A 804 36.85 -5.88 -8.35
CA VAL A 804 36.08 -5.09 -7.37
C VAL A 804 36.99 -4.12 -6.61
N SER A 805 38.18 -4.56 -6.20
CA SER A 805 39.16 -3.71 -5.52
C SER A 805 39.69 -2.58 -6.39
N LYS A 806 39.91 -2.81 -7.70
CA LYS A 806 40.31 -1.76 -8.65
C LYS A 806 39.19 -0.73 -8.81
N THR A 807 37.96 -1.19 -9.04
CA THR A 807 36.79 -0.32 -9.16
C THR A 807 36.55 0.49 -7.88
N HIS A 808 36.67 -0.14 -6.71
CA HIS A 808 36.57 0.54 -5.40
C HIS A 808 37.57 1.68 -5.26
N LYS A 809 38.84 1.48 -5.66
CA LYS A 809 39.86 2.54 -5.62
C LYS A 809 39.50 3.73 -6.52
N LEU A 810 39.00 3.46 -7.73
CA LEU A 810 38.59 4.50 -8.67
C LEU A 810 37.40 5.32 -8.12
N VAL A 811 36.35 4.65 -7.66
CA VAL A 811 35.17 5.31 -7.07
C VAL A 811 35.56 6.10 -5.82
N LYS A 812 36.40 5.52 -4.95
CA LYS A 812 36.92 6.21 -3.76
C LYS A 812 37.73 7.44 -4.10
N GLN A 813 38.51 7.42 -5.18
CA GLN A 813 39.23 8.60 -5.67
C GLN A 813 38.24 9.67 -6.16
N LYS A 814 37.21 9.29 -6.91
CA LYS A 814 36.13 10.21 -7.33
C LYS A 814 35.44 10.87 -6.13
N CYS A 815 35.11 10.12 -5.09
CA CYS A 815 34.55 10.68 -3.85
C CYS A 815 35.50 11.68 -3.16
N ARG A 816 36.82 11.47 -3.23
CA ARG A 816 37.82 12.38 -2.63
C ARG A 816 38.03 13.66 -3.44
N ASN A 817 37.77 13.61 -4.75
CA ASN A 817 37.94 14.73 -5.66
C ASN A 817 36.72 15.68 -5.67
N ILE A 818 35.70 15.43 -4.84
CA ILE A 818 34.55 16.33 -4.72
C ILE A 818 35.03 17.63 -4.06
N ASP A 819 34.99 18.74 -4.81
CA ASP A 819 35.25 20.08 -4.27
C ASP A 819 34.01 20.59 -3.52
N ARG A 820 34.05 20.44 -2.20
CA ARG A 820 32.95 20.85 -1.32
C ARG A 820 32.82 22.37 -1.20
N ASP A 821 33.93 23.09 -1.32
CA ASP A 821 33.95 24.55 -1.20
C ASP A 821 33.35 25.18 -2.45
N GLU A 822 33.71 24.67 -3.63
CA GLU A 822 33.08 25.06 -4.90
C GLU A 822 31.57 24.78 -4.89
N LEU A 823 31.14 23.61 -4.41
CA LEU A 823 29.73 23.26 -4.32
C LEU A 823 28.97 24.23 -3.40
N LEU A 824 29.55 24.60 -2.26
CA LEU A 824 28.95 25.57 -1.33
C LEU A 824 28.83 26.97 -1.95
N VAL A 825 29.89 27.45 -2.62
CA VAL A 825 29.90 28.75 -3.29
C VAL A 825 28.90 28.80 -4.44
N SER A 826 28.87 27.76 -5.28
CA SER A 826 27.91 27.59 -6.37
C SER A 826 26.47 27.60 -5.86
N THR A 827 26.20 26.88 -4.76
CA THR A 827 24.87 26.83 -4.14
C THR A 827 24.40 28.21 -3.69
N LYS A 828 25.24 28.98 -2.98
CA LYS A 828 24.91 30.35 -2.57
C LYS A 828 24.60 31.25 -3.77
N GLY A 829 25.42 31.17 -4.82
CA GLY A 829 25.21 31.92 -6.06
C GLY A 829 23.88 31.55 -6.75
N SER A 830 23.55 30.27 -6.81
CA SER A 830 22.31 29.77 -7.41
C SER A 830 21.07 30.17 -6.61
N ILE A 831 21.13 30.22 -5.27
CA ILE A 831 20.02 30.70 -4.42
C ILE A 831 19.71 32.17 -4.72
N VAL A 832 20.73 33.03 -4.80
CA VAL A 832 20.55 34.45 -5.11
C VAL A 832 19.90 34.63 -6.48
N LYS A 833 20.41 33.94 -7.51
CA LYS A 833 19.83 33.97 -8.86
C LYS A 833 18.39 33.47 -8.88
N ALA A 834 18.11 32.36 -8.20
CA ALA A 834 16.77 31.80 -8.14
C ALA A 834 15.78 32.74 -7.44
N LYS A 835 16.23 33.41 -6.38
CA LYS A 835 15.43 34.42 -5.66
C LYS A 835 15.08 35.61 -6.56
N GLU A 836 16.06 36.16 -7.26
CA GLU A 836 15.84 37.26 -8.21
C GLU A 836 14.89 36.85 -9.34
N ALA A 837 15.06 35.64 -9.89
CA ALA A 837 14.18 35.09 -10.91
C ALA A 837 12.72 34.92 -10.41
N THR A 838 12.52 34.42 -9.17
CA THR A 838 11.19 34.30 -8.57
C THR A 838 10.55 35.67 -8.34
N GLN A 839 11.32 36.66 -7.86
CA GLN A 839 10.82 38.01 -7.69
C GLN A 839 10.37 38.61 -9.03
N ASN A 840 11.20 38.48 -10.07
CA ASN A 840 10.88 38.95 -11.42
C ASN A 840 9.65 38.24 -12.00
N TRP A 841 9.50 36.94 -11.72
CA TRP A 841 8.34 36.17 -12.16
C TRP A 841 7.04 36.72 -11.56
N PHE A 842 6.99 36.92 -10.24
CA PHE A 842 5.79 37.49 -9.61
C PHE A 842 5.56 38.98 -9.91
N SER A 843 6.58 39.74 -10.35
CA SER A 843 6.42 41.18 -10.63
C SER A 843 6.15 41.51 -12.10
N THR A 844 6.69 40.74 -13.05
CA THR A 844 6.71 41.12 -14.47
C THR A 844 6.32 40.03 -15.44
N ASP A 845 6.29 38.75 -15.03
CA ASP A 845 5.90 37.66 -15.92
C ASP A 845 4.38 37.64 -16.16
N GLU A 846 3.99 37.29 -17.38
CA GLU A 846 2.58 37.29 -17.81
C GLU A 846 1.68 36.32 -17.02
N PHE A 847 2.25 35.25 -16.46
CA PHE A 847 1.55 34.30 -15.61
C PHE A 847 1.79 34.65 -14.13
N GLY A 848 3.05 34.83 -13.74
CA GLY A 848 3.44 35.05 -12.34
C GLY A 848 2.77 36.26 -11.70
N ALA A 849 2.66 37.37 -12.44
CA ALA A 849 2.05 38.61 -11.93
C ALA A 849 0.57 38.46 -11.55
N GLN A 850 -0.15 37.50 -12.15
CA GLN A 850 -1.58 37.31 -11.88
C GLN A 850 -1.86 36.66 -10.51
N PHE A 851 -0.87 36.04 -9.88
CA PHE A 851 -1.05 35.40 -8.57
C PHE A 851 -0.94 36.37 -7.37
N ASN A 852 -0.57 37.63 -7.61
CA ASN A 852 -0.55 38.69 -6.59
C ASN A 852 0.26 38.32 -5.32
N VAL A 853 1.44 37.72 -5.47
CA VAL A 853 2.34 37.36 -4.36
C VAL A 853 3.29 38.52 -4.05
N SER A 854 3.35 38.94 -2.78
CA SER A 854 4.18 40.07 -2.35
C SER A 854 5.67 39.74 -2.35
N ARG A 855 6.51 40.76 -2.62
CA ARG A 855 7.98 40.61 -2.60
C ARG A 855 8.49 40.27 -1.21
N GLU A 856 7.83 40.76 -0.17
CA GLU A 856 8.10 40.47 1.24
C GLU A 856 7.95 38.98 1.53
N PHE A 857 6.87 38.37 1.05
CA PHE A 857 6.62 36.94 1.22
C PHE A 857 7.66 36.08 0.46
N VAL A 858 8.01 36.47 -0.78
CA VAL A 858 9.11 35.80 -1.51
C VAL A 858 10.41 35.84 -0.70
N ASN A 859 10.75 36.99 -0.11
CA ASN A 859 11.94 37.12 0.72
C ASN A 859 11.91 36.22 1.96
N GLU A 860 10.75 36.04 2.58
CA GLU A 860 10.56 35.18 3.74
C GLU A 860 10.75 33.70 3.37
N CYS A 861 10.08 33.21 2.32
CA CYS A 861 10.26 31.85 1.82
C CYS A 861 11.73 31.54 1.50
N TYR A 862 12.44 32.47 0.87
CA TYR A 862 13.84 32.27 0.48
C TYR A 862 14.82 32.21 1.66
N LYS A 863 14.47 32.76 2.84
CA LYS A 863 15.29 32.56 4.05
C LYS A 863 15.29 31.08 4.47
N THR A 864 14.12 30.45 4.45
CA THR A 864 13.97 29.03 4.77
C THR A 864 14.64 28.14 3.71
N ILE A 865 14.42 28.45 2.42
CA ILE A 865 15.07 27.75 1.30
C ILE A 865 16.61 27.81 1.40
N GLU A 866 17.16 28.98 1.73
CA GLU A 866 18.60 29.15 1.91
C GLU A 866 19.15 28.28 3.04
N GLN A 867 18.48 28.30 4.20
CA GLN A 867 18.89 27.48 5.34
C GLN A 867 18.87 25.98 5.01
N ASP A 868 17.80 25.52 4.35
CA ASP A 868 17.62 24.11 3.99
C ASP A 868 18.63 23.65 2.93
N ALA A 869 18.81 24.43 1.84
CA ALA A 869 19.76 24.11 0.78
C ALA A 869 21.20 24.04 1.29
N LEU A 870 21.61 25.01 2.13
CA LEU A 870 22.95 25.02 2.72
C LEU A 870 23.15 23.87 3.70
N THR A 871 22.09 23.44 4.41
CA THR A 871 22.15 22.26 5.27
C THR A 871 22.31 20.99 4.44
N ALA A 872 21.54 20.85 3.36
CA ALA A 872 21.60 19.71 2.46
C ALA A 872 22.98 19.53 1.81
N VAL A 873 23.60 20.62 1.36
CA VAL A 873 24.95 20.59 0.76
C VAL A 873 26.03 20.27 1.79
N LYS A 874 25.89 20.73 3.04
CA LYS A 874 26.82 20.38 4.13
C LYS A 874 26.79 18.90 4.51
N GLU A 875 25.73 18.15 4.17
CA GLU A 875 25.67 16.71 4.44
C GLU A 875 26.50 15.87 3.45
N ILE A 876 26.88 16.43 2.29
CA ILE A 876 27.72 15.80 1.25
C ILE A 876 29.21 15.80 1.67
#